data_AF-A0AAV8FGH8-F1
#
_entry.id   AF-A0AAV8FGH8-F1
#
_cell.length_a   1.000
_cell.length_b   1.000
_cell.length_c   1.000
_cell.angle_alpha   90.00
_cell.angle_beta   90.00
_cell.angle_gamma   90.00
#
_symmetry.space_group_name_H-M   'P 1'
#
loop_
_entity.id
_entity.type
_entity.pdbx_description
1 polymer ?
#
loop_
_entity_poly.entity_id
_entity_poly.type
_entity_poly.pdbx_seq_one_letter_code
_entity_poly.pdbx_strand_id
1 'polypeptide(L)'
;MGARLFHTLLFSFVSFGVTLSSSFLSQTHIETDRARGALSLSLYASDAPLLPCVDTFVAVSPIEPSLLALALLFSLDLFGKVASLVFSSQYSVCNFNKPSGLALDLFTMANSDENSSLFLIFILTMLALPLVPYTILRLFRSVTEKKKTIHCRCSECARSGKYRKSIYKRISNFSTCTNLTVLLLWVVMFILVYYIKLLSRESQPFEPFSILGLEPGASETEIKKSYRRLSVLYHPDKNPDPEAHKYFVEFIAKAYQALTDPISRENYEKYGHPDGRQGFQMGIALPQFLLNIDGASGGILLLGIVGICILLPLMIAVIYLSRSSKYTGNYVMHHTLYTYFNCIKPSLAPNKVMEVFIKAQEYMEMPVRRTDEDPLQKLFVAVRSELNLDMKNIRTEQAKFWKQHPPLVKMELLIQAHLTRESLDLPPALLKDYKHMLELAPRLLEELMKMAVLPRNAHGHGWLRPAIGVIELSQNIIQAVPLSARKAVGANSEGSGAFLQLPHFTESTIKKISRKKIRTFQEFREMSVSDRAEVLTQIAGLSPAEAQDVELVLEMIPTVTVEVTCETEGEEGIQEGDVVTMYAWVSVRRANGLTGAHPHAPYFPFQKEENFWLLLADSNANSVWLSQKVSFMDEATAITAASKAIQETKEALGATVKEINLAVREAIEKVKSGSRLIMGKFQAPGEGTYALTSYCLCDAWIGCDTRSNVKLKVMKRSRAGTRSSYALEEGPAAAVAEEGIEEEEEEEEEDLDDYESEYSEDEEEEEKNNKKGKGKVVNGSVNRKGATQSESEGSGED
;
A
#
# COMPACT_ATOMS: atom_id res chain seq x y z
N MET A 1 6.39 -23.29 17.63
CA MET A 1 5.96 -23.27 16.21
C MET A 1 6.94 -22.54 15.27
N GLY A 2 7.33 -21.28 15.53
CA GLY A 2 7.98 -20.40 14.55
C GLY A 2 9.13 -20.96 13.69
N ALA A 3 10.04 -21.76 14.26
CA ALA A 3 11.17 -22.35 13.53
C ALA A 3 10.74 -23.24 12.34
N ARG A 4 9.62 -23.98 12.45
CA ARG A 4 9.09 -24.76 11.32
C ARG A 4 8.53 -23.84 10.23
N LEU A 5 7.82 -22.78 10.61
CA LEU A 5 7.23 -21.81 9.67
C LEU A 5 8.32 -21.12 8.83
N PHE A 6 9.43 -20.73 9.46
CA PHE A 6 10.58 -20.13 8.77
C PHE A 6 11.22 -21.11 7.76
N HIS A 7 11.41 -22.37 8.16
CA HIS A 7 12.00 -23.40 7.29
C HIS A 7 11.09 -23.77 6.11
N THR A 8 9.78 -23.82 6.31
CA THR A 8 8.79 -24.02 5.22
C THR A 8 8.79 -22.84 4.24
N LEU A 9 8.78 -21.60 4.74
CA LEU A 9 8.84 -20.40 3.89
C LEU A 9 10.13 -20.35 3.07
N LEU A 10 11.28 -20.70 3.67
CA LEU A 10 12.56 -20.76 2.95
C LEU A 10 12.52 -21.80 1.82
N PHE A 11 11.99 -23.00 2.09
CA PHE A 11 11.81 -24.04 1.07
C PHE A 11 10.84 -23.63 -0.05
N SER A 12 9.73 -22.98 0.27
CA SER A 12 8.79 -22.45 -0.73
C SER A 12 9.44 -21.39 -1.62
N PHE A 13 10.22 -20.46 -1.05
CA PHE A 13 10.94 -19.45 -1.85
C PHE A 13 11.99 -20.06 -2.78
N VAL A 14 12.79 -21.03 -2.31
CA VAL A 14 13.78 -21.72 -3.15
C VAL A 14 13.10 -22.54 -4.25
N SER A 15 12.04 -23.29 -3.93
CA SER A 15 11.30 -24.11 -4.90
C SER A 15 10.62 -23.26 -5.98
N PHE A 16 10.07 -22.10 -5.61
CA PHE A 16 9.47 -21.15 -6.55
C PHE A 16 10.53 -20.51 -7.48
N GLY A 17 11.72 -20.22 -6.96
CA GLY A 17 12.85 -19.75 -7.77
C GLY A 17 13.33 -20.78 -8.80
N VAL A 18 13.42 -22.07 -8.40
CA VAL A 18 13.82 -23.17 -9.29
C VAL A 18 12.77 -23.44 -10.38
N THR A 19 11.48 -23.40 -10.06
CA THR A 19 10.39 -23.60 -11.06
C THR A 19 10.26 -22.46 -12.06
N LEU A 20 10.51 -21.22 -11.65
CA LEU A 20 10.65 -20.09 -12.59
C LEU A 20 11.83 -20.28 -13.53
N SER A 21 12.98 -20.77 -13.04
CA SER A 21 14.16 -21.02 -13.87
C SER A 21 13.93 -22.16 -14.88
N SER A 22 13.29 -23.26 -14.49
CA SER A 22 13.05 -24.40 -15.39
C SER A 22 11.99 -24.08 -16.46
N SER A 23 10.98 -23.29 -16.10
CA SER A 23 9.95 -22.83 -17.04
C SER A 23 10.52 -21.91 -18.13
N PHE A 24 11.51 -21.07 -17.78
CA PHE A 24 12.17 -20.19 -18.75
C PHE A 24 13.10 -20.96 -19.71
N LEU A 25 13.89 -21.91 -19.19
CA LEU A 25 14.77 -22.76 -20.01
C LEU A 25 14.00 -23.68 -20.97
N SER A 26 12.78 -24.08 -20.63
CA SER A 26 11.95 -24.92 -21.50
C SER A 26 11.39 -24.19 -22.75
N GLN A 27 11.51 -22.87 -22.84
CA GLN A 27 11.02 -22.08 -24.00
C GLN A 27 12.13 -21.67 -24.98
N THR A 28 13.40 -21.92 -24.68
CA THR A 28 14.54 -21.54 -25.54
C THR A 28 15.15 -22.74 -26.27
N HIS A 29 14.32 -23.49 -27.00
CA HIS A 29 14.79 -24.51 -27.94
C HIS A 29 15.03 -23.86 -29.31
N ILE A 30 16.30 -23.57 -29.64
CA ILE A 30 16.74 -23.19 -30.99
C ILE A 30 17.76 -24.23 -31.44
N GLU A 31 17.51 -24.88 -32.57
CA GLU A 31 18.34 -25.97 -33.08
C GLU A 31 19.72 -25.46 -33.52
N THR A 32 20.77 -26.07 -32.99
CA THR A 32 22.14 -25.87 -33.45
C THR A 32 22.45 -26.83 -34.60
N ASP A 33 22.37 -26.35 -35.85
CA ASP A 33 22.93 -27.07 -37.00
C ASP A 33 24.19 -26.35 -37.56
N ARG A 34 25.01 -27.09 -38.32
CA ARG A 34 26.46 -27.09 -38.13
C ARG A 34 27.26 -26.96 -39.45
N ALA A 35 27.59 -25.75 -39.87
CA ALA A 35 28.61 -25.53 -40.91
C ALA A 35 29.33 -24.16 -40.83
N ARG A 36 30.64 -24.21 -41.11
CA ARG A 36 31.50 -23.27 -41.91
C ARG A 36 30.92 -21.84 -42.15
N GLY A 37 31.63 -20.73 -41.95
CA GLY A 37 33.06 -20.52 -41.65
C GLY A 37 33.64 -19.37 -42.50
N ALA A 38 34.57 -18.60 -41.93
CA ALA A 38 35.33 -17.48 -42.54
C ALA A 38 34.60 -16.14 -42.84
N LEU A 39 35.15 -15.08 -42.25
CA LEU A 39 35.39 -13.72 -42.79
C LEU A 39 34.52 -13.16 -43.93
N SER A 40 33.85 -12.04 -43.69
CA SER A 40 34.31 -10.71 -44.17
C SER A 40 33.33 -9.57 -43.84
N LEU A 41 33.84 -8.33 -43.70
CA LEU A 41 33.04 -7.11 -43.84
C LEU A 41 33.04 -6.67 -45.31
N SER A 42 31.90 -6.17 -45.79
CA SER A 42 31.88 -5.18 -46.87
C SER A 42 30.74 -4.19 -46.63
N LEU A 43 31.01 -2.90 -46.83
CA LEU A 43 29.95 -1.91 -47.01
C LEU A 43 29.60 -1.83 -48.50
N TYR A 44 28.33 -1.64 -48.81
CA TYR A 44 27.91 -0.96 -50.03
C TYR A 44 26.76 0.01 -49.69
N ALA A 45 26.80 1.19 -50.29
CA ALA A 45 25.79 2.23 -50.14
C ALA A 45 25.53 2.86 -51.50
N SER A 46 24.26 3.18 -51.81
CA SER A 46 23.88 3.89 -53.03
C SER A 46 22.57 4.67 -52.79
N ASP A 47 22.72 5.99 -52.69
CA ASP A 47 21.91 7.04 -53.35
C ASP A 47 20.37 7.07 -53.20
N ALA A 48 19.90 7.99 -52.34
CA ALA A 48 19.21 9.27 -52.66
C ALA A 48 18.17 9.36 -53.82
N PRO A 49 17.20 10.33 -53.84
CA PRO A 49 17.18 11.64 -53.13
C PRO A 49 15.83 12.05 -52.44
N LEU A 50 15.82 12.83 -51.34
CA LEU A 50 15.52 14.29 -51.19
C LEU A 50 14.05 14.73 -51.53
N LEU A 51 13.33 15.67 -50.89
CA LEU A 51 13.51 16.75 -49.85
C LEU A 51 12.06 17.21 -49.41
N PRO A 52 11.78 18.22 -48.53
CA PRO A 52 12.59 19.01 -47.58
C PRO A 52 12.00 19.15 -46.12
N CYS A 53 12.67 19.98 -45.29
CA CYS A 53 12.24 20.55 -43.98
C CYS A 53 12.20 19.57 -42.77
N VAL A 54 13.03 19.65 -41.71
CA VAL A 54 13.78 20.77 -41.05
C VAL A 54 12.82 21.79 -40.42
N ASP A 55 12.71 21.95 -39.08
CA ASP A 55 13.33 21.24 -37.95
C ASP A 55 12.45 21.38 -36.67
N THR A 56 12.75 20.92 -35.45
CA THR A 56 13.98 20.39 -34.82
C THR A 56 13.64 19.28 -33.80
N PHE A 57 14.59 18.38 -33.47
CA PHE A 57 14.44 17.38 -32.41
C PHE A 57 15.64 17.35 -31.43
N VAL A 58 15.40 17.59 -30.14
CA VAL A 58 16.37 17.24 -29.08
C VAL A 58 16.13 15.79 -28.66
N ALA A 59 16.73 14.86 -29.39
CA ALA A 59 16.67 13.43 -29.10
C ALA A 59 17.56 13.09 -27.88
N VAL A 60 17.00 13.12 -26.68
CA VAL A 60 17.58 12.39 -25.55
C VAL A 60 17.39 10.90 -25.84
N SER A 61 18.49 10.18 -26.02
CA SER A 61 18.45 8.76 -26.38
C SER A 61 17.73 7.91 -25.31
N PRO A 62 17.05 6.81 -25.70
CA PRO A 62 16.72 5.78 -24.74
C PRO A 62 18.04 5.23 -24.17
N ILE A 63 18.16 5.19 -22.85
CA ILE A 63 19.25 4.44 -22.21
C ILE A 63 19.07 2.98 -22.64
N GLU A 64 20.04 2.49 -23.40
CA GLU A 64 19.96 1.22 -24.10
C GLU A 64 19.72 0.04 -23.14
N PRO A 65 19.06 -1.05 -23.60
CA PRO A 65 19.04 -2.29 -22.85
C PRO A 65 20.45 -2.86 -22.62
N SER A 66 21.46 -2.43 -23.40
CA SER A 66 22.88 -2.77 -23.18
C SER A 66 23.37 -2.35 -21.78
N LEU A 67 22.94 -1.19 -21.25
CA LEU A 67 23.39 -0.70 -19.94
C LEU A 67 22.72 -1.45 -18.78
N LEU A 68 21.47 -1.89 -18.96
CA LEU A 68 20.75 -2.70 -17.98
C LEU A 68 21.23 -4.18 -18.03
N ALA A 69 21.50 -4.69 -19.24
CA ALA A 69 22.17 -5.97 -19.43
C ALA A 69 23.58 -5.96 -18.85
N LEU A 70 24.39 -4.90 -19.07
CA LEU A 70 25.70 -4.73 -18.45
C LEU A 70 25.58 -4.64 -16.92
N ALA A 71 24.63 -3.89 -16.37
CA ALA A 71 24.44 -3.82 -14.92
C ALA A 71 24.03 -5.18 -14.31
N LEU A 72 23.15 -5.93 -14.98
CA LEU A 72 22.77 -7.28 -14.56
C LEU A 72 23.92 -8.28 -14.73
N LEU A 73 24.66 -8.23 -15.84
CA LEU A 73 25.85 -9.04 -16.06
C LEU A 73 26.94 -8.73 -15.03
N PHE A 74 27.21 -7.46 -14.72
CA PHE A 74 28.15 -7.06 -13.68
C PHE A 74 27.65 -7.47 -12.28
N SER A 75 26.34 -7.49 -12.05
CA SER A 75 25.75 -7.97 -10.79
C SER A 75 25.81 -9.50 -10.67
N LEU A 76 25.60 -10.23 -11.76
CA LEU A 76 25.67 -11.70 -11.82
C LEU A 76 27.11 -12.21 -11.86
N ASP A 77 28.04 -11.46 -12.46
CA ASP A 77 29.48 -11.69 -12.45
C ASP A 77 30.08 -11.32 -11.09
N LEU A 78 29.64 -10.23 -10.45
CA LEU A 78 30.00 -9.93 -9.06
C LEU A 78 29.41 -10.95 -8.10
N PHE A 79 28.15 -11.34 -8.25
CA PHE A 79 27.54 -12.42 -7.45
C PHE A 79 28.22 -13.76 -7.72
N GLY A 80 28.60 -14.05 -8.97
CA GLY A 80 29.36 -15.24 -9.36
C GLY A 80 30.78 -15.25 -8.80
N LYS A 81 31.46 -14.09 -8.72
CA LYS A 81 32.79 -13.93 -8.12
C LYS A 81 32.76 -13.93 -6.59
N VAL A 82 31.73 -13.34 -5.97
CA VAL A 82 31.50 -13.44 -4.52
C VAL A 82 31.10 -14.85 -4.12
N ALA A 83 30.20 -15.49 -4.87
CA ALA A 83 29.88 -16.90 -4.68
C ALA A 83 31.10 -17.79 -4.94
N SER A 84 31.92 -17.52 -5.96
CA SER A 84 33.15 -18.27 -6.20
C SER A 84 34.16 -18.09 -5.08
N LEU A 85 34.31 -16.90 -4.48
CA LEU A 85 35.12 -16.68 -3.28
C LEU A 85 34.58 -17.44 -2.06
N VAL A 86 33.26 -17.37 -1.81
CA VAL A 86 32.62 -18.07 -0.68
C VAL A 86 32.66 -19.59 -0.85
N PHE A 87 32.31 -20.12 -2.03
CA PHE A 87 32.38 -21.54 -2.32
C PHE A 87 33.82 -22.06 -2.39
N SER A 88 34.79 -21.31 -2.95
CA SER A 88 36.20 -21.73 -2.91
C SER A 88 36.78 -21.74 -1.49
N SER A 89 36.24 -20.92 -0.58
CA SER A 89 36.55 -20.99 0.84
C SER A 89 35.85 -22.15 1.56
N GLN A 90 34.65 -22.56 1.11
CA GLN A 90 33.88 -23.66 1.72
C GLN A 90 34.24 -25.05 1.18
N TYR A 91 34.70 -25.17 -0.07
CA TYR A 91 35.04 -26.46 -0.69
C TYR A 91 36.23 -27.16 -0.02
N SER A 92 37.06 -26.44 0.73
CA SER A 92 38.13 -27.02 1.55
C SER A 92 37.63 -27.68 2.85
N VAL A 93 36.33 -27.60 3.17
CA VAL A 93 35.78 -27.86 4.52
C VAL A 93 34.88 -29.11 4.58
N CYS A 94 34.53 -29.72 3.46
CA CYS A 94 33.52 -30.80 3.41
C CYS A 94 34.06 -32.15 2.90
N ASN A 95 34.51 -33.00 3.83
CA ASN A 95 34.42 -34.46 3.67
C ASN A 95 34.18 -35.17 5.02
N PHE A 96 33.49 -36.32 5.00
CA PHE A 96 32.91 -36.98 6.19
C PHE A 96 33.99 -37.61 7.12
N ASN A 97 33.81 -37.76 8.45
CA ASN A 97 32.68 -38.41 9.12
C ASN A 97 32.70 -38.28 10.67
N LYS A 98 31.52 -38.39 11.30
CA LYS A 98 31.11 -38.67 12.71
C LYS A 98 32.03 -38.31 13.93
N PRO A 99 31.52 -37.63 14.99
CA PRO A 99 32.32 -37.19 16.15
C PRO A 99 32.40 -38.21 17.31
N SER A 100 33.41 -38.02 18.16
CA SER A 100 33.45 -38.41 19.58
C SER A 100 33.94 -37.21 20.41
N GLY A 101 33.40 -37.01 21.61
CA GLY A 101 33.48 -35.72 22.31
C GLY A 101 34.63 -35.58 23.31
N LEU A 102 35.25 -34.40 23.32
CA LEU A 102 35.86 -33.74 24.49
C LEU A 102 36.09 -32.27 24.10
N ALA A 103 35.10 -31.41 24.37
CA ALA A 103 35.08 -30.02 23.90
C ALA A 103 34.91 -29.04 25.07
N LEU A 104 36.04 -28.50 25.56
CA LEU A 104 36.06 -27.26 26.34
C LEU A 104 37.43 -26.57 26.27
N ASP A 105 38.52 -27.31 26.53
CA ASP A 105 39.84 -26.72 26.82
C ASP A 105 40.72 -26.37 25.59
N LEU A 106 40.18 -26.43 24.38
CA LEU A 106 40.91 -26.20 23.12
C LEU A 106 40.64 -24.82 22.47
N PHE A 107 39.94 -23.93 23.16
CA PHE A 107 39.42 -22.66 22.61
C PHE A 107 40.38 -21.46 22.64
N THR A 108 41.59 -21.61 23.18
CA THR A 108 42.46 -20.49 23.59
C THR A 108 43.62 -20.14 22.64
N MET A 109 43.73 -20.81 21.49
CA MET A 109 44.82 -20.61 20.51
C MET A 109 44.29 -20.39 19.08
N ALA A 110 43.46 -19.34 18.91
CA ALA A 110 43.04 -18.85 17.60
C ALA A 110 43.79 -17.56 17.25
N ASN A 111 44.54 -17.57 16.14
CA ASN A 111 45.31 -16.41 15.66
C ASN A 111 44.42 -15.15 15.52
N SER A 112 44.92 -14.00 15.96
CA SER A 112 44.17 -12.73 15.96
C SER A 112 43.81 -12.24 14.55
N ASP A 113 44.70 -12.47 13.59
CA ASP A 113 44.72 -11.70 12.34
C ASP A 113 43.84 -12.35 11.27
N GLU A 114 43.86 -13.68 11.18
CA GLU A 114 43.01 -14.47 10.26
C GLU A 114 41.51 -14.24 10.52
N ASN A 115 41.09 -14.25 11.79
CA ASN A 115 39.70 -14.04 12.22
C ASN A 115 39.15 -12.66 11.79
N SER A 116 40.02 -11.65 11.70
CA SER A 116 39.63 -10.30 11.26
C SER A 116 39.23 -10.26 9.78
N SER A 117 39.84 -11.09 8.93
CA SER A 117 39.47 -11.22 7.51
C SER A 117 38.08 -11.87 7.33
N LEU A 118 37.79 -12.92 8.12
CA LEU A 118 36.54 -13.66 8.08
C LEU A 118 35.34 -12.80 8.52
N PHE A 119 35.53 -11.97 9.56
CA PHE A 119 34.49 -11.04 10.03
C PHE A 119 34.04 -10.03 8.96
N LEU A 120 34.99 -9.52 8.16
CA LEU A 120 34.67 -8.59 7.07
C LEU A 120 33.85 -9.24 5.97
N ILE A 121 34.16 -10.51 5.64
CA ILE A 121 33.39 -11.33 4.67
C ILE A 121 31.99 -11.65 5.25
N PHE A 122 31.90 -11.94 6.55
CA PHE A 122 30.62 -12.13 7.24
C PHE A 122 29.74 -10.87 7.22
N ILE A 123 30.29 -9.68 7.53
CA ILE A 123 29.57 -8.41 7.38
C ILE A 123 29.16 -8.18 5.92
N LEU A 124 30.06 -8.40 4.96
CA LEU A 124 29.78 -8.19 3.54
C LEU A 124 28.60 -9.05 3.06
N THR A 125 28.56 -10.33 3.43
CA THR A 125 27.47 -11.25 3.08
C THR A 125 26.16 -10.89 3.78
N MET A 126 26.19 -10.57 5.08
CA MET A 126 25.01 -10.11 5.83
C MET A 126 24.45 -8.77 5.33
N LEU A 127 25.30 -7.90 4.78
CA LEU A 127 24.90 -6.64 4.14
C LEU A 127 24.33 -6.87 2.73
N ALA A 128 24.97 -7.74 1.93
CA ALA A 128 24.58 -7.99 0.54
C ALA A 128 23.25 -8.77 0.43
N LEU A 129 23.00 -9.74 1.31
CA LEU A 129 21.82 -10.61 1.28
C LEU A 129 20.48 -9.85 1.29
N PRO A 130 20.26 -8.79 2.10
CA PRO A 130 19.09 -7.94 1.97
C PRO A 130 19.25 -6.84 0.89
N LEU A 131 20.43 -6.23 0.76
CA LEU A 131 20.62 -5.02 -0.08
C LEU A 131 20.48 -5.32 -1.58
N VAL A 132 21.06 -6.42 -2.06
CA VAL A 132 21.08 -6.76 -3.49
C VAL A 132 19.68 -7.15 -3.99
N PRO A 133 18.93 -8.09 -3.37
CA PRO A 133 17.56 -8.38 -3.77
C PRO A 133 16.62 -7.19 -3.62
N TYR A 134 16.75 -6.39 -2.54
CA TYR A 134 15.93 -5.19 -2.36
C TYR A 134 16.15 -4.17 -3.48
N THR A 135 17.40 -3.89 -3.86
CA THR A 135 17.69 -2.93 -4.94
C THR A 135 17.30 -3.45 -6.31
N ILE A 136 17.49 -4.74 -6.60
CA ILE A 136 17.01 -5.39 -7.83
C ILE A 136 15.48 -5.30 -7.93
N LEU A 137 14.74 -5.66 -6.88
CA LEU A 137 13.28 -5.56 -6.84
C LEU A 137 12.79 -4.11 -6.97
N ARG A 138 13.48 -3.15 -6.36
CA ARG A 138 13.16 -1.72 -6.45
C ARG A 138 13.43 -1.15 -7.84
N LEU A 139 14.49 -1.59 -8.51
CA LEU A 139 14.79 -1.24 -9.90
C LEU A 139 13.73 -1.81 -10.84
N PHE A 140 13.42 -3.11 -10.76
CA PHE A 140 12.36 -3.71 -11.57
C PHE A 140 11.00 -3.03 -11.35
N ARG A 141 10.58 -2.78 -10.10
CA ARG A 141 9.36 -2.01 -9.81
C ARG A 141 9.40 -0.61 -10.40
N SER A 142 10.52 0.12 -10.31
CA SER A 142 10.64 1.45 -10.91
C SER A 142 10.66 1.44 -12.45
N VAL A 143 10.90 0.30 -13.09
CA VAL A 143 10.77 0.11 -14.54
C VAL A 143 9.33 -0.23 -14.92
N THR A 144 8.65 -1.11 -14.16
CA THR A 144 7.27 -1.53 -14.45
C THR A 144 6.19 -0.54 -14.02
N GLU A 145 6.39 0.26 -12.96
CA GLU A 145 5.42 1.27 -12.47
C GLU A 145 5.26 2.51 -13.37
N LYS A 146 5.64 2.44 -14.65
CA LYS A 146 5.27 3.44 -15.65
C LYS A 146 3.82 3.25 -16.15
N LYS A 147 2.86 3.07 -15.23
CA LYS A 147 1.42 3.21 -15.52
C LYS A 147 1.20 4.57 -16.20
N LYS A 148 0.74 4.56 -17.45
CA LYS A 148 0.47 5.78 -18.24
C LYS A 148 -0.79 6.46 -17.70
N THR A 149 -0.62 7.35 -16.71
CA THR A 149 -1.69 8.17 -16.14
C THR A 149 -2.21 9.15 -17.19
N ILE A 150 -3.39 8.85 -17.77
CA ILE A 150 -4.03 9.71 -18.76
C ILE A 150 -4.78 10.83 -18.04
N HIS A 151 -4.62 12.06 -18.51
CA HIS A 151 -5.27 13.26 -17.98
C HIS A 151 -5.73 14.15 -19.13
N CYS A 152 -6.72 15.01 -18.85
CA CYS A 152 -7.20 16.01 -19.81
C CYS A 152 -6.08 16.96 -20.26
N ARG A 153 -6.16 17.45 -21.50
CA ARG A 153 -5.15 18.29 -22.16
C ARG A 153 -5.61 19.73 -22.48
N CYS A 154 -6.81 20.11 -22.04
CA CYS A 154 -7.33 21.47 -22.22
C CYS A 154 -6.44 22.55 -21.57
N SER A 155 -6.58 23.80 -22.01
CA SER A 155 -5.78 24.94 -21.54
C SER A 155 -5.89 25.17 -20.03
N GLU A 156 -7.07 24.99 -19.42
CA GLU A 156 -7.26 25.13 -17.97
C GLU A 156 -6.47 24.07 -17.18
N CYS A 157 -6.51 22.81 -17.62
CA CYS A 157 -5.72 21.73 -17.00
C CYS A 157 -4.21 21.98 -17.15
N ALA A 158 -3.75 22.50 -18.30
CA ALA A 158 -2.35 22.89 -18.48
C ALA A 158 -1.97 24.07 -17.56
N ARG A 159 -2.80 25.12 -17.48
CA ARG A 159 -2.60 26.32 -16.66
C ARG A 159 -2.54 26.01 -15.16
N SER A 160 -3.32 25.05 -14.67
CA SER A 160 -3.34 24.62 -13.26
C SER A 160 -1.98 24.15 -12.72
N GLY A 161 -1.04 23.76 -13.59
CA GLY A 161 0.27 23.22 -13.21
C GLY A 161 0.25 21.84 -12.51
N LYS A 162 -0.93 21.33 -12.14
CA LYS A 162 -1.20 20.07 -11.42
C LYS A 162 -0.40 18.86 -11.93
N TYR A 163 -0.30 18.70 -13.25
CA TYR A 163 0.40 17.58 -13.90
C TYR A 163 1.89 17.87 -14.20
N ARG A 164 2.35 19.12 -14.02
CA ARG A 164 3.74 19.54 -14.26
C ARG A 164 4.64 19.08 -13.12
N LYS A 165 5.12 17.83 -13.21
CA LYS A 165 6.09 17.25 -12.26
C LYS A 165 7.34 18.12 -12.16
N SER A 166 7.41 18.95 -11.12
CA SER A 166 8.57 19.82 -10.85
C SER A 166 9.84 18.98 -10.77
N ILE A 167 10.90 19.45 -11.44
CA ILE A 167 12.22 18.80 -11.46
C ILE A 167 12.73 18.63 -10.02
N TYR A 168 12.49 19.63 -9.16
CA TYR A 168 12.80 19.59 -7.74
C TYR A 168 12.09 18.44 -7.01
N LYS A 169 10.83 18.12 -7.34
CA LYS A 169 10.10 16.98 -6.72
C LYS A 169 10.62 15.63 -7.23
N ARG A 170 11.13 15.54 -8.46
CA ARG A 170 11.85 14.35 -8.95
C ARG A 170 13.18 14.15 -8.21
N ILE A 171 13.94 15.23 -7.98
CA ILE A 171 15.19 15.20 -7.21
C ILE A 171 14.91 14.87 -5.73
N SER A 172 13.90 15.48 -5.12
CA SER A 172 13.48 15.21 -3.74
C SER A 172 13.01 13.77 -3.54
N ASN A 173 12.28 13.18 -4.50
CA ASN A 173 11.92 11.75 -4.45
C ASN A 173 13.13 10.82 -4.61
N PHE A 174 14.19 11.24 -5.32
CA PHE A 174 15.48 10.53 -5.33
C PHE A 174 16.25 10.73 -4.00
N SER A 175 16.13 11.91 -3.38
CA SER A 175 16.73 12.27 -2.10
C SER A 175 15.84 11.95 -0.88
N THR A 176 14.96 10.94 -0.96
CA THR A 176 14.29 10.43 0.25
C THR A 176 15.31 9.74 1.16
N CYS A 177 15.08 9.76 2.48
CA CYS A 177 15.95 9.07 3.43
C CYS A 177 16.16 7.59 3.05
N THR A 178 15.12 6.91 2.57
CA THR A 178 15.16 5.51 2.10
C THR A 178 15.90 5.26 0.77
N ASN A 179 16.27 6.30 0.03
CA ASN A 179 17.21 6.21 -1.09
C ASN A 179 18.64 6.54 -0.61
N LEU A 180 18.78 7.55 0.24
CA LEU A 180 20.07 7.96 0.82
C LEU A 180 20.69 6.84 1.67
N THR A 181 19.90 6.14 2.49
CA THR A 181 20.39 4.98 3.26
C THR A 181 20.83 3.83 2.35
N VAL A 182 20.08 3.53 1.29
CA VAL A 182 20.45 2.49 0.32
C VAL A 182 21.76 2.85 -0.39
N LEU A 183 21.94 4.11 -0.80
CA LEU A 183 23.18 4.61 -1.40
C LEU A 183 24.34 4.51 -0.41
N LEU A 184 24.14 4.91 0.85
CA LEU A 184 25.14 4.80 1.91
C LEU A 184 25.54 3.34 2.18
N LEU A 185 24.58 2.41 2.23
CA LEU A 185 24.83 0.97 2.40
C LEU A 185 25.62 0.39 1.22
N TRP A 186 25.38 0.85 -0.02
CA TRP A 186 26.22 0.50 -1.17
C TRP A 186 27.64 1.07 -1.07
N VAL A 187 27.80 2.32 -0.64
CA VAL A 187 29.13 2.92 -0.40
C VAL A 187 29.90 2.13 0.66
N VAL A 188 29.25 1.77 1.78
CA VAL A 188 29.82 0.89 2.82
C VAL A 188 30.19 -0.48 2.25
N MET A 189 29.35 -1.08 1.40
CA MET A 189 29.66 -2.34 0.73
C MET A 189 30.89 -2.25 -0.18
N PHE A 190 31.05 -1.15 -0.94
CA PHE A 190 32.26 -0.94 -1.76
C PHE A 190 33.52 -0.71 -0.92
N ILE A 191 33.41 0.01 0.21
CA ILE A 191 34.52 0.18 1.15
C ILE A 191 34.91 -1.15 1.79
N LEU A 192 33.95 -1.99 2.19
CA LEU A 192 34.20 -3.35 2.69
C LEU A 192 34.91 -4.21 1.65
N VAL A 193 34.45 -4.23 0.40
CA VAL A 193 35.11 -4.99 -0.68
C VAL A 193 36.52 -4.47 -0.99
N TYR A 194 36.74 -3.15 -0.92
CA TYR A 194 38.07 -2.55 -1.05
C TYR A 194 39.01 -2.96 0.10
N TYR A 195 38.51 -2.93 1.33
CA TYR A 195 39.29 -3.29 2.52
C TYR A 195 39.61 -4.80 2.57
N ILE A 196 38.65 -5.67 2.21
CA ILE A 196 38.90 -7.11 2.04
C ILE A 196 39.99 -7.35 0.98
N LYS A 197 39.92 -6.67 -0.18
CA LYS A 197 40.97 -6.76 -1.22
C LYS A 197 42.34 -6.27 -0.78
N LEU A 198 42.42 -5.41 0.25
CA LEU A 198 43.67 -4.97 0.83
C LEU A 198 44.26 -6.05 1.76
N LEU A 199 43.43 -6.66 2.61
CA LEU A 199 43.85 -7.68 3.58
C LEU A 199 44.09 -9.06 2.96
N SER A 200 43.29 -9.50 1.98
CA SER A 200 43.42 -10.82 1.32
C SER A 200 44.70 -10.97 0.45
N ARG A 201 45.65 -10.04 0.55
CA ARG A 201 46.94 -10.09 -0.16
C ARG A 201 48.05 -10.77 0.65
N GLU A 202 47.81 -11.00 1.94
CA GLU A 202 48.81 -11.43 2.93
C GLU A 202 48.85 -12.96 3.14
N SER A 203 47.72 -13.65 2.95
CA SER A 203 47.61 -15.11 3.10
C SER A 203 48.09 -15.87 1.85
N GLN A 204 49.39 -16.17 1.79
CA GLN A 204 49.93 -17.20 0.87
C GLN A 204 49.65 -18.61 1.43
N PRO A 205 49.27 -19.61 0.61
CA PRO A 205 49.22 -21.00 1.06
C PRO A 205 50.64 -21.51 1.38
N PHE A 206 50.77 -22.36 2.40
CA PHE A 206 52.07 -22.90 2.83
C PHE A 206 52.56 -23.99 1.85
N GLU A 207 53.31 -23.57 0.83
CA GLU A 207 53.95 -24.43 -0.16
C GLU A 207 55.46 -24.53 0.09
N PRO A 208 55.99 -25.64 0.65
CA PRO A 208 57.39 -25.75 1.03
C PRO A 208 58.38 -25.58 -0.14
N PHE A 209 58.00 -26.02 -1.34
CA PHE A 209 58.85 -25.91 -2.54
C PHE A 209 59.00 -24.45 -3.01
N SER A 210 57.90 -23.69 -3.13
CA SER A 210 57.95 -22.30 -3.59
C SER A 210 58.54 -21.35 -2.53
N ILE A 211 58.29 -21.59 -1.22
CA ILE A 211 58.99 -20.91 -0.11
C ILE A 211 60.51 -21.09 -0.20
N LEU A 212 60.99 -22.27 -0.59
CA LEU A 212 62.41 -22.57 -0.76
C LEU A 212 62.97 -22.21 -2.16
N GLY A 213 62.14 -21.66 -3.05
CA GLY A 213 62.52 -21.27 -4.41
C GLY A 213 62.88 -22.45 -5.32
N LEU A 214 62.16 -23.57 -5.19
CA LEU A 214 62.40 -24.84 -5.90
C LEU A 214 61.15 -25.33 -6.64
N GLU A 215 61.34 -26.15 -7.67
CA GLU A 215 60.24 -26.82 -8.37
C GLU A 215 59.75 -28.06 -7.59
N PRO A 216 58.45 -28.43 -7.67
CA PRO A 216 57.93 -29.64 -7.04
C PRO A 216 58.67 -30.89 -7.51
N GLY A 217 59.25 -31.63 -6.56
CA GLY A 217 60.05 -32.84 -6.85
C GLY A 217 61.57 -32.61 -6.93
N ALA A 218 62.07 -31.41 -6.61
CA ALA A 218 63.51 -31.15 -6.45
C ALA A 218 64.19 -32.14 -5.48
N SER A 219 65.46 -32.48 -5.73
CA SER A 219 66.18 -33.46 -4.91
C SER A 219 66.53 -32.93 -3.51
N GLU A 220 66.74 -33.82 -2.56
CA GLU A 220 67.23 -33.45 -1.22
C GLU A 220 68.52 -32.61 -1.27
N THR A 221 69.38 -32.84 -2.27
CA THR A 221 70.64 -32.09 -2.42
C THR A 221 70.40 -30.63 -2.81
N GLU A 222 69.33 -30.36 -3.55
CA GLU A 222 68.90 -29.03 -3.96
C GLU A 222 68.11 -28.34 -2.84
N ILE A 223 67.24 -29.06 -2.13
CA ILE A 223 66.55 -28.60 -0.92
C ILE A 223 67.57 -28.14 0.15
N LYS A 224 68.58 -28.97 0.44
CA LYS A 224 69.66 -28.65 1.39
C LYS A 224 70.53 -27.47 0.91
N LYS A 225 70.66 -27.27 -0.41
CA LYS A 225 71.41 -26.16 -1.03
C LYS A 225 70.64 -24.84 -1.04
N SER A 226 69.34 -24.84 -1.32
CA SER A 226 68.52 -23.61 -1.29
C SER A 226 68.25 -23.17 0.14
N TYR A 227 67.93 -24.10 1.05
CA TYR A 227 67.82 -23.83 2.48
C TYR A 227 69.09 -23.15 3.00
N ARG A 228 70.29 -23.75 2.81
CA ARG A 228 71.56 -23.15 3.25
C ARG A 228 71.83 -21.75 2.67
N ARG A 229 71.33 -21.43 1.47
CA ARG A 229 71.40 -20.08 0.88
C ARG A 229 70.46 -19.11 1.61
N LEU A 230 69.22 -19.53 1.87
CA LEU A 230 68.19 -18.73 2.54
C LEU A 230 68.49 -18.54 4.03
N SER A 231 68.92 -19.57 4.77
CA SER A 231 69.30 -19.47 6.18
C SER A 231 70.42 -18.47 6.43
N VAL A 232 71.34 -18.27 5.48
CA VAL A 232 72.43 -17.28 5.61
C VAL A 232 71.95 -15.85 5.37
N LEU A 233 70.87 -15.67 4.59
CA LEU A 233 70.28 -14.37 4.26
C LEU A 233 69.29 -13.86 5.33
N TYR A 234 68.60 -14.78 6.02
CA TYR A 234 67.58 -14.49 7.03
C TYR A 234 67.97 -14.94 8.46
N HIS A 235 69.26 -15.20 8.74
CA HIS A 235 69.71 -15.56 10.10
C HIS A 235 69.60 -14.37 11.06
N PRO A 236 69.10 -14.52 12.30
CA PRO A 236 69.03 -13.43 13.27
C PRO A 236 70.41 -12.81 13.58
N ASP A 237 71.48 -13.60 13.61
CA ASP A 237 72.85 -13.08 13.84
C ASP A 237 73.44 -12.30 12.64
N LYS A 238 72.78 -12.30 11.48
CA LYS A 238 73.31 -11.73 10.22
C LYS A 238 72.40 -10.69 9.58
N ASN A 239 71.10 -10.76 9.86
CA ASN A 239 70.12 -9.78 9.46
C ASN A 239 69.42 -9.25 10.72
N PRO A 240 69.59 -7.96 11.08
CA PRO A 240 69.00 -7.38 12.28
C PRO A 240 67.48 -7.11 12.16
N ASP A 241 66.87 -7.30 10.99
CA ASP A 241 65.45 -7.04 10.78
C ASP A 241 64.59 -8.10 11.52
N PRO A 242 63.68 -7.70 12.44
CA PRO A 242 62.88 -8.66 13.21
C PRO A 242 61.89 -9.45 12.35
N GLU A 243 61.48 -8.88 11.22
CA GLU A 243 60.62 -9.52 10.20
C GLU A 243 61.37 -10.62 9.44
N ALA A 244 62.66 -10.42 9.14
CA ALA A 244 63.51 -11.44 8.54
C ALA A 244 63.67 -12.66 9.45
N HIS A 245 63.80 -12.44 10.76
CA HIS A 245 63.85 -13.52 11.74
C HIS A 245 62.53 -14.32 11.81
N LYS A 246 61.38 -13.63 11.84
CA LYS A 246 60.06 -14.29 11.76
C LYS A 246 59.95 -15.14 10.49
N TYR A 247 60.23 -14.55 9.33
CA TYR A 247 60.14 -15.25 8.04
C TYR A 247 61.05 -16.51 7.99
N PHE A 248 62.24 -16.44 8.60
CA PHE A 248 63.12 -17.59 8.74
C PHE A 248 62.51 -18.72 9.57
N VAL A 249 61.98 -18.41 10.75
CA VAL A 249 61.44 -19.42 11.70
C VAL A 249 60.08 -19.96 11.23
N GLU A 250 59.21 -19.08 10.74
CA GLU A 250 57.81 -19.40 10.44
C GLU A 250 57.64 -20.08 9.08
N PHE A 251 58.46 -19.73 8.08
CA PHE A 251 58.36 -20.24 6.71
C PHE A 251 59.57 -21.06 6.29
N ILE A 252 60.78 -20.48 6.27
CA ILE A 252 61.97 -21.13 5.67
C ILE A 252 62.36 -22.41 6.44
N ALA A 253 62.41 -22.36 7.77
CA ALA A 253 62.76 -23.50 8.61
C ALA A 253 61.70 -24.61 8.54
N LYS A 254 60.40 -24.26 8.65
CA LYS A 254 59.30 -25.23 8.53
C LYS A 254 59.25 -25.86 7.14
N ALA A 255 59.47 -25.10 6.07
CA ALA A 255 59.49 -25.63 4.70
C ALA A 255 60.63 -26.64 4.50
N TYR A 256 61.82 -26.35 5.05
CA TYR A 256 62.93 -27.31 5.01
C TYR A 256 62.64 -28.57 5.83
N GLN A 257 62.04 -28.45 7.02
CA GLN A 257 61.62 -29.58 7.84
C GLN A 257 60.57 -30.44 7.11
N ALA A 258 59.54 -29.81 6.53
CA ALA A 258 58.45 -30.45 5.79
C ALA A 258 58.92 -31.35 4.64
N LEU A 259 60.04 -30.99 3.98
CA LEU A 259 60.58 -31.77 2.85
C LEU A 259 61.72 -32.72 3.23
N THR A 260 62.31 -32.59 4.42
CA THR A 260 63.51 -33.34 4.83
C THR A 260 63.24 -34.42 5.88
N ASP A 261 62.27 -34.23 6.76
CA ASP A 261 61.82 -35.28 7.68
C ASP A 261 60.84 -36.23 6.95
N PRO A 262 61.11 -37.56 6.89
CA PRO A 262 60.20 -38.50 6.22
C PRO A 262 58.79 -38.52 6.80
N ILE A 263 58.60 -38.25 8.10
CA ILE A 263 57.28 -38.22 8.73
C ILE A 263 56.53 -36.96 8.31
N SER A 264 57.15 -35.79 8.47
CA SER A 264 56.59 -34.51 8.00
C SER A 264 56.32 -34.51 6.50
N ARG A 265 57.12 -35.23 5.71
CA ARG A 265 56.96 -35.36 4.26
C ARG A 265 55.80 -36.28 3.87
N GLU A 266 55.67 -37.47 4.48
CA GLU A 266 54.48 -38.32 4.24
C GLU A 266 53.21 -37.55 4.65
N ASN A 267 53.25 -36.86 5.79
CA ASN A 267 52.16 -36.00 6.24
C ASN A 267 51.80 -34.91 5.21
N TYR A 268 52.79 -34.20 4.65
CA TYR A 268 52.54 -33.19 3.63
C TYR A 268 51.98 -33.80 2.32
N GLU A 269 52.56 -34.91 1.84
CA GLU A 269 52.10 -35.61 0.62
C GLU A 269 50.69 -36.23 0.78
N LYS A 270 50.21 -36.44 2.02
CA LYS A 270 48.95 -37.13 2.37
C LYS A 270 47.84 -36.23 2.91
N TYR A 271 48.21 -35.10 3.53
CA TYR A 271 47.29 -34.16 4.19
C TYR A 271 47.51 -32.68 3.80
N GLY A 272 48.54 -32.37 3.02
CA GLY A 272 48.86 -30.99 2.60
C GLY A 272 49.55 -30.12 3.66
N HIS A 273 49.90 -30.67 4.83
CA HIS A 273 50.57 -29.95 5.92
C HIS A 273 51.62 -30.83 6.61
N PRO A 274 52.81 -30.33 6.99
CA PRO A 274 53.86 -31.14 7.62
C PRO A 274 53.43 -31.79 8.95
N ASP A 275 52.64 -31.08 9.76
CA ASP A 275 52.14 -31.59 11.05
C ASP A 275 51.04 -32.67 10.91
N GLY A 276 50.67 -33.03 9.68
CA GLY A 276 49.72 -34.11 9.38
C GLY A 276 48.26 -33.67 9.48
N ARG A 277 47.41 -34.58 9.98
CA ARG A 277 45.96 -34.36 10.07
C ARG A 277 45.63 -33.32 11.14
N GLN A 278 45.53 -32.06 10.73
CA GLN A 278 45.07 -30.97 11.60
C GLN A 278 43.67 -31.26 12.19
N GLY A 279 43.45 -30.83 13.43
CA GLY A 279 42.15 -30.87 14.09
C GLY A 279 41.19 -29.81 13.53
N PHE A 280 39.88 -30.09 13.55
CA PHE A 280 38.88 -29.17 13.02
C PHE A 280 38.67 -27.97 13.97
N GLN A 281 39.31 -26.85 13.68
CA GLN A 281 39.15 -25.61 14.44
C GLN A 281 37.91 -24.83 13.96
N MET A 282 36.89 -24.74 14.80
CA MET A 282 35.73 -23.86 14.55
C MET A 282 36.04 -22.41 14.94
N GLY A 283 36.63 -21.65 14.03
CA GLY A 283 36.71 -20.20 14.15
C GLY A 283 35.32 -19.55 14.04
N ILE A 284 34.93 -18.75 15.03
CA ILE A 284 33.77 -17.87 14.93
C ILE A 284 34.25 -16.59 14.23
N ALA A 285 33.61 -16.21 13.11
CA ALA A 285 33.93 -15.00 12.35
C ALA A 285 33.47 -13.69 13.05
N LEU A 286 33.69 -13.56 14.36
CA LEU A 286 33.48 -12.36 15.16
C LEU A 286 34.84 -11.89 15.70
N PRO A 287 35.11 -10.57 15.75
CA PRO A 287 36.41 -10.07 16.16
C PRO A 287 36.57 -10.18 17.68
N GLN A 288 37.79 -10.46 18.13
CA GLN A 288 38.06 -10.70 19.56
C GLN A 288 37.67 -9.51 20.45
N PHE A 289 37.75 -8.25 19.96
CA PHE A 289 37.29 -7.07 20.73
C PHE A 289 35.79 -7.08 21.09
N LEU A 290 34.96 -7.86 20.39
CA LEU A 290 33.51 -7.98 20.64
C LEU A 290 33.19 -9.13 21.61
N LEU A 291 34.11 -10.09 21.77
CA LEU A 291 33.97 -11.28 22.61
C LEU A 291 34.74 -11.18 23.94
N ASN A 292 35.88 -10.48 23.97
CA ASN A 292 36.60 -10.19 25.20
C ASN A 292 35.74 -9.30 26.11
N ILE A 293 35.49 -9.72 27.34
CA ILE A 293 34.56 -9.05 28.28
C ILE A 293 35.30 -7.93 29.07
N ASP A 294 36.28 -7.27 28.44
CA ASP A 294 37.14 -6.24 29.02
C ASP A 294 36.42 -4.88 29.12
N GLY A 295 35.34 -4.83 29.91
CA GLY A 295 34.62 -3.62 30.33
C GLY A 295 33.86 -2.89 29.22
N ALA A 296 34.58 -2.19 28.35
CA ALA A 296 34.00 -1.30 27.33
C ALA A 296 33.20 -2.08 26.26
N SER A 297 33.74 -3.21 25.81
CA SER A 297 33.13 -4.13 24.85
C SER A 297 31.80 -4.71 25.35
N GLY A 298 31.79 -5.23 26.58
CA GLY A 298 30.59 -5.78 27.22
C GLY A 298 29.48 -4.74 27.40
N GLY A 299 29.84 -3.50 27.74
CA GLY A 299 28.90 -2.38 27.80
C GLY A 299 28.26 -2.05 26.46
N ILE A 300 29.03 -2.09 25.36
CA ILE A 300 28.53 -1.88 24.00
C ILE A 300 27.59 -3.03 23.57
N LEU A 301 27.95 -4.28 23.88
CA LEU A 301 27.11 -5.45 23.58
C LEU A 301 25.76 -5.37 24.33
N LEU A 302 25.79 -5.03 25.62
CA LEU A 302 24.60 -4.84 26.44
C LEU A 302 23.70 -3.72 25.87
N LEU A 303 24.28 -2.57 25.52
CA LEU A 303 23.56 -1.47 24.87
C LEU A 303 22.94 -1.87 23.53
N GLY A 304 23.65 -2.68 22.73
CA GLY A 304 23.13 -3.24 21.49
C GLY A 304 21.91 -4.15 21.70
N ILE A 305 21.99 -5.07 22.67
CA ILE A 305 20.91 -5.99 23.02
C ILE A 305 19.70 -5.23 23.59
N VAL A 306 19.91 -4.33 24.56
CA VAL A 306 18.82 -3.50 25.12
C VAL A 306 18.22 -2.60 24.04
N GLY A 307 19.05 -2.02 23.17
CA GLY A 307 18.60 -1.19 22.04
C GLY A 307 17.73 -1.93 21.04
N ILE A 308 18.15 -3.13 20.60
CA ILE A 308 17.49 -3.88 19.53
C ILE A 308 16.35 -4.78 20.04
N CYS A 309 16.46 -5.34 21.24
CA CYS A 309 15.48 -6.29 21.78
C CYS A 309 14.45 -5.66 22.72
N ILE A 310 14.73 -4.50 23.32
CA ILE A 310 13.82 -3.82 24.25
C ILE A 310 13.37 -2.47 23.70
N LEU A 311 14.30 -1.54 23.47
CA LEU A 311 13.96 -0.17 23.08
C LEU A 311 13.32 -0.08 21.69
N LEU A 312 13.85 -0.80 20.70
CA LEU A 312 13.31 -0.79 19.33
C LEU A 312 11.89 -1.39 19.24
N PRO A 313 11.58 -2.58 19.81
CA PRO A 313 10.22 -3.10 19.85
C PRO A 313 9.27 -2.21 20.67
N LEU A 314 9.72 -1.63 21.78
CA LEU A 314 8.92 -0.71 22.58
C LEU A 314 8.60 0.58 21.79
N MET A 315 9.56 1.17 21.10
CA MET A 315 9.34 2.32 20.20
C MET A 315 8.35 2.00 19.09
N ILE A 316 8.49 0.84 18.44
CA ILE A 316 7.58 0.38 17.39
C ILE A 316 6.17 0.17 17.97
N ALA A 317 6.05 -0.48 19.12
CA ALA A 317 4.78 -0.70 19.81
C ALA A 317 4.10 0.62 20.21
N VAL A 318 4.83 1.55 20.85
CA VAL A 318 4.30 2.87 21.24
C VAL A 318 3.86 3.69 20.02
N ILE A 319 4.64 3.71 18.93
CA ILE A 319 4.27 4.40 17.68
C ILE A 319 3.07 3.71 17.00
N TYR A 320 3.01 2.39 16.99
CA TYR A 320 1.92 1.63 16.40
C TYR A 320 0.61 1.82 17.19
N LEU A 321 0.64 1.60 18.50
CA LEU A 321 -0.53 1.72 19.38
C LEU A 321 -1.07 3.14 19.43
N SER A 322 -0.21 4.16 19.58
CA SER A 322 -0.65 5.56 19.59
C SER A 322 -1.29 5.99 18.25
N ARG A 323 -0.77 5.50 17.12
CA ARG A 323 -1.37 5.78 15.80
C ARG A 323 -2.64 4.98 15.54
N SER A 324 -2.65 3.69 15.85
CA SER A 324 -3.81 2.80 15.68
C SER A 324 -4.96 3.10 16.66
N SER A 325 -4.68 3.84 17.75
CA SER A 325 -5.71 4.36 18.66
C SER A 325 -6.28 5.70 18.17
N LYS A 326 -5.47 6.61 17.60
CA LYS A 326 -5.97 7.90 17.07
C LYS A 326 -6.64 7.76 15.69
N TYR A 327 -6.14 6.89 14.81
CA TYR A 327 -6.52 6.83 13.39
C TYR A 327 -6.95 5.45 12.90
N THR A 328 -7.94 5.45 12.00
CA THR A 328 -8.39 4.30 11.21
C THR A 328 -7.38 3.92 10.13
N GLY A 329 -7.57 2.76 9.49
CA GLY A 329 -6.74 2.32 8.35
C GLY A 329 -6.74 3.27 7.15
N ASN A 330 -7.75 4.15 7.01
CA ASN A 330 -7.82 5.19 5.98
C ASN A 330 -7.17 6.53 6.43
N TYR A 331 -6.48 6.56 7.57
CA TYR A 331 -5.87 7.74 8.19
C TYR A 331 -6.88 8.88 8.46
N VAL A 332 -8.07 8.51 8.96
CA VAL A 332 -9.11 9.40 9.49
C VAL A 332 -9.29 9.11 10.98
N MET A 333 -9.51 10.13 11.79
CA MET A 333 -9.60 10.00 13.25
C MET A 333 -10.87 9.28 13.71
N HIS A 334 -10.76 8.48 14.78
CA HIS A 334 -11.92 7.84 15.39
C HIS A 334 -12.95 8.86 15.94
N HIS A 335 -12.49 10.02 16.43
CA HIS A 335 -13.38 11.14 16.81
C HIS A 335 -14.19 11.70 15.63
N THR A 336 -13.64 11.70 14.41
CA THR A 336 -14.35 12.11 13.19
C THR A 336 -15.42 11.09 12.83
N LEU A 337 -15.11 9.79 12.88
CA LEU A 337 -16.11 8.74 12.68
C LEU A 337 -17.25 8.84 13.70
N TYR A 338 -16.94 9.04 14.99
CA TYR A 338 -17.95 9.23 16.04
C TYR A 338 -18.81 10.48 15.80
N THR A 339 -18.20 11.59 15.39
CA THR A 339 -18.91 12.85 15.12
C THR A 339 -19.84 12.71 13.91
N TYR A 340 -19.37 12.08 12.82
CA TYR A 340 -20.20 11.74 11.67
C TYR A 340 -21.31 10.74 12.03
N PHE A 341 -21.01 9.70 12.82
CA PHE A 341 -21.99 8.71 13.25
C PHE A 341 -23.19 9.37 13.95
N ASN A 342 -22.92 10.31 14.86
CA ASN A 342 -23.97 11.03 15.60
C ASN A 342 -24.64 12.17 14.81
N CYS A 343 -23.96 12.76 13.82
CA CYS A 343 -24.49 13.89 13.04
C CYS A 343 -25.33 13.48 11.82
N ILE A 344 -25.05 12.34 11.18
CA ILE A 344 -25.87 11.85 10.07
C ILE A 344 -27.23 11.37 10.60
N LYS A 345 -28.31 11.70 9.90
CA LYS A 345 -29.69 11.29 10.20
C LYS A 345 -30.38 10.85 8.90
N PRO A 346 -31.41 9.97 8.95
CA PRO A 346 -32.11 9.50 7.75
C PRO A 346 -32.81 10.64 6.98
N SER A 347 -33.17 11.71 7.68
CA SER A 347 -33.78 12.93 7.14
C SER A 347 -32.78 14.01 6.70
N LEU A 348 -31.46 13.74 6.75
CA LEU A 348 -30.44 14.70 6.31
C LEU A 348 -30.54 14.92 4.78
N ALA A 349 -30.92 16.15 4.40
CA ALA A 349 -31.00 16.55 3.00
C ALA A 349 -29.60 16.73 2.38
N PRO A 350 -29.41 16.44 1.08
CA PRO A 350 -28.11 16.57 0.40
C PRO A 350 -27.40 17.93 0.61
N ASN A 351 -28.14 19.05 0.50
CA ASN A 351 -27.59 20.39 0.69
C ASN A 351 -27.17 20.71 2.15
N LYS A 352 -27.46 19.82 3.10
CA LYS A 352 -27.09 19.91 4.51
C LYS A 352 -25.97 18.94 4.90
N VAL A 353 -25.51 18.07 3.99
CA VAL A 353 -24.36 17.17 4.23
C VAL A 353 -23.06 17.97 4.48
N MET A 354 -22.90 19.15 3.87
CA MET A 354 -21.79 20.07 4.15
C MET A 354 -21.66 20.41 5.65
N GLU A 355 -22.79 20.67 6.33
CA GLU A 355 -22.86 21.02 7.77
C GLU A 355 -22.58 19.83 8.70
N VAL A 356 -22.44 18.63 8.14
CA VAL A 356 -21.90 17.44 8.83
C VAL A 356 -20.42 17.26 8.49
N PHE A 357 -20.05 17.39 7.20
CA PHE A 357 -18.69 17.25 6.70
C PHE A 357 -17.68 18.22 7.36
N ILE A 358 -18.05 19.48 7.58
CA ILE A 358 -17.15 20.46 8.24
C ILE A 358 -16.82 20.12 9.70
N LYS A 359 -17.54 19.18 10.33
CA LYS A 359 -17.35 18.78 11.74
C LYS A 359 -16.29 17.69 11.95
N ALA A 360 -15.53 17.33 10.91
CA ALA A 360 -14.38 16.45 11.06
C ALA A 360 -13.37 17.01 12.09
N GLN A 361 -12.82 16.15 12.94
CA GLN A 361 -11.86 16.55 13.96
C GLN A 361 -10.55 17.06 13.35
N GLU A 362 -10.15 16.56 12.18
CA GLU A 362 -9.00 17.08 11.40
C GLU A 362 -9.22 18.52 10.94
N TYR A 363 -10.47 18.92 10.71
CA TYR A 363 -10.86 20.30 10.40
C TYR A 363 -10.98 21.17 11.66
N MET A 364 -11.35 20.58 12.81
CA MET A 364 -11.34 21.25 14.11
C MET A 364 -9.93 21.49 14.65
N GLU A 365 -8.97 20.60 14.37
CA GLU A 365 -7.55 20.74 14.72
C GLU A 365 -6.81 21.80 13.86
N MET A 366 -7.46 22.39 12.84
CA MET A 366 -6.83 23.42 11.99
C MET A 366 -6.71 24.78 12.71
N PRO A 367 -5.54 25.45 12.64
CA PRO A 367 -5.27 26.66 13.41
C PRO A 367 -6.07 27.86 12.90
N VAL A 368 -6.81 28.52 13.78
CA VAL A 368 -7.44 29.82 13.52
C VAL A 368 -6.52 30.92 14.05
N ARG A 369 -6.06 31.81 13.17
CA ARG A 369 -5.18 32.94 13.55
C ARG A 369 -6.00 34.23 13.60
N ARG A 370 -5.65 35.16 14.50
CA ARG A 370 -6.26 36.52 14.53
C ARG A 370 -6.11 37.27 13.19
N THR A 371 -5.03 36.99 12.46
CA THR A 371 -4.78 37.51 11.09
C THR A 371 -5.79 37.02 10.04
N ASP A 372 -6.56 35.98 10.35
CA ASP A 372 -7.51 35.38 9.42
C ASP A 372 -8.88 36.09 9.48
N GLU A 373 -9.15 36.93 10.48
CA GLU A 373 -10.46 37.57 10.71
C GLU A 373 -10.90 38.51 9.58
N ASP A 374 -10.10 39.52 9.22
CA ASP A 374 -10.43 40.44 8.12
C ASP A 374 -10.58 39.73 6.75
N PRO A 375 -9.69 38.80 6.35
CA PRO A 375 -9.89 37.97 5.15
C PRO A 375 -11.18 37.14 5.18
N LEU A 376 -11.49 36.47 6.30
CA LEU A 376 -12.70 35.65 6.42
C LEU A 376 -13.98 36.50 6.40
N GLN A 377 -13.96 37.70 6.99
CA GLN A 377 -15.09 38.63 6.93
C GLN A 377 -15.33 39.14 5.49
N LYS A 378 -14.28 39.45 4.72
CA LYS A 378 -14.40 39.78 3.29
C LYS A 378 -14.97 38.60 2.50
N LEU A 379 -14.43 37.41 2.72
CA LEU A 379 -14.87 36.18 2.06
C LEU A 379 -16.34 35.84 2.36
N PHE A 380 -16.78 36.01 3.62
CA PHE A 380 -18.18 35.86 4.02
C PHE A 380 -19.13 36.76 3.22
N VAL A 381 -18.72 37.99 2.89
CA VAL A 381 -19.53 38.89 2.06
C VAL A 381 -19.63 38.39 0.62
N ALA A 382 -18.55 37.85 0.05
CA ALA A 382 -18.54 37.28 -1.30
C ALA A 382 -19.41 36.01 -1.41
N VAL A 383 -19.20 35.02 -0.53
CA VAL A 383 -19.92 33.72 -0.59
C VAL A 383 -21.31 33.74 0.07
N ARG A 384 -21.78 34.90 0.55
CA ARG A 384 -22.97 35.01 1.42
C ARG A 384 -24.26 34.40 0.85
N SER A 385 -24.40 34.37 -0.47
CA SER A 385 -25.56 33.78 -1.18
C SER A 385 -25.54 32.25 -1.24
N GLU A 386 -24.38 31.62 -1.08
CA GLU A 386 -24.21 30.15 -1.09
C GLU A 386 -24.25 29.53 0.31
N LEU A 387 -24.12 30.33 1.37
CA LEU A 387 -24.36 29.91 2.74
C LEU A 387 -25.85 29.56 2.94
N ASN A 388 -26.15 28.48 3.69
CA ASN A 388 -27.53 28.02 3.97
C ASN A 388 -28.30 28.93 4.98
N LEU A 389 -28.13 30.26 4.90
CA LEU A 389 -28.73 31.25 5.81
C LEU A 389 -30.13 31.69 5.32
N ASP A 390 -31.07 31.92 6.24
CA ASP A 390 -32.36 32.52 5.89
C ASP A 390 -32.18 34.01 5.54
N MET A 391 -32.34 34.32 4.25
CA MET A 391 -32.19 35.67 3.71
C MET A 391 -33.23 36.67 4.27
N LYS A 392 -34.35 36.19 4.83
CA LYS A 392 -35.35 37.05 5.51
C LYS A 392 -34.84 37.54 6.87
N ASN A 393 -34.05 36.72 7.56
CA ASN A 393 -33.52 36.95 8.91
C ASN A 393 -32.00 37.17 8.92
N ILE A 394 -31.46 37.74 7.84
CA ILE A 394 -30.02 37.71 7.54
C ILE A 394 -29.12 38.26 8.66
N ARG A 395 -29.57 39.29 9.41
CA ARG A 395 -28.78 39.86 10.53
C ARG A 395 -28.66 38.90 11.71
N THR A 396 -29.74 38.20 12.06
CA THR A 396 -29.74 37.22 13.17
C THR A 396 -29.06 35.93 12.75
N GLU A 397 -29.22 35.47 11.50
CA GLU A 397 -28.49 34.30 10.99
C GLU A 397 -26.99 34.56 10.84
N GLN A 398 -26.58 35.74 10.37
CA GLN A 398 -25.17 36.16 10.40
C GLN A 398 -24.62 36.17 11.84
N ALA A 399 -25.38 36.70 12.81
CA ALA A 399 -24.98 36.71 14.21
C ALA A 399 -24.95 35.30 14.86
N LYS A 400 -25.69 34.33 14.34
CA LYS A 400 -25.58 32.91 14.74
C LYS A 400 -24.37 32.24 14.09
N PHE A 401 -24.13 32.50 12.81
CA PHE A 401 -23.01 31.96 12.04
C PHE A 401 -21.66 32.28 12.71
N TRP A 402 -21.40 33.55 12.99
CA TRP A 402 -20.18 34.00 13.68
C TRP A 402 -20.11 33.64 15.17
N LYS A 403 -21.15 33.03 15.75
CA LYS A 403 -21.15 32.46 17.12
C LYS A 403 -20.84 30.96 17.16
N GLN A 404 -20.68 30.30 16.01
CA GLN A 404 -20.20 28.92 15.96
C GLN A 404 -18.72 28.84 16.36
N HIS A 405 -18.20 27.62 16.58
CA HIS A 405 -16.77 27.42 16.83
C HIS A 405 -15.93 27.99 15.66
N PRO A 406 -14.91 28.84 15.91
CA PRO A 406 -14.17 29.50 14.84
C PRO A 406 -13.56 28.59 13.75
N PRO A 407 -13.11 27.34 14.05
CA PRO A 407 -12.71 26.41 13.00
C PRO A 407 -13.85 26.07 12.03
N LEU A 408 -15.07 25.81 12.51
CA LEU A 408 -16.23 25.53 11.64
C LEU A 408 -16.51 26.69 10.69
N VAL A 409 -16.53 27.92 11.23
CA VAL A 409 -16.78 29.15 10.45
C VAL A 409 -15.73 29.31 9.36
N LYS A 410 -14.44 29.18 9.71
CA LYS A 410 -13.32 29.22 8.78
C LYS A 410 -13.43 28.13 7.70
N MET A 411 -13.82 26.92 8.08
CA MET A 411 -13.91 25.78 7.17
C MET A 411 -15.09 25.86 6.21
N GLU A 412 -16.27 26.26 6.68
CA GLU A 412 -17.42 26.48 5.79
C GLU A 412 -17.10 27.58 4.77
N LEU A 413 -16.49 28.69 5.20
CA LEU A 413 -16.05 29.77 4.31
C LEU A 413 -14.99 29.30 3.29
N LEU A 414 -13.97 28.55 3.71
CA LEU A 414 -12.92 28.07 2.79
C LEU A 414 -13.44 27.04 1.77
N ILE A 415 -14.37 26.16 2.14
CA ILE A 415 -15.00 25.25 1.17
C ILE A 415 -15.91 26.05 0.22
N GLN A 416 -16.69 27.01 0.72
CA GLN A 416 -17.53 27.83 -0.15
C GLN A 416 -16.70 28.70 -1.11
N ALA A 417 -15.52 29.20 -0.69
CA ALA A 417 -14.52 29.83 -1.56
C ALA A 417 -13.99 28.89 -2.66
N HIS A 418 -13.89 27.59 -2.36
CA HIS A 418 -13.56 26.59 -3.38
C HIS A 418 -14.69 26.42 -4.38
N LEU A 419 -15.92 26.20 -3.90
CA LEU A 419 -17.09 25.93 -4.76
C LEU A 419 -17.47 27.13 -5.65
N THR A 420 -17.29 28.35 -5.16
CA THR A 420 -17.51 29.61 -5.90
C THR A 420 -16.31 30.04 -6.75
N ARG A 421 -15.16 29.37 -6.61
CA ARG A 421 -13.87 29.65 -7.29
C ARG A 421 -13.13 30.92 -6.82
N GLU A 422 -13.67 31.64 -5.84
CA GLU A 422 -13.08 32.84 -5.19
C GLU A 422 -11.76 32.59 -4.41
N SER A 423 -11.20 31.39 -4.51
CA SER A 423 -9.95 30.97 -3.85
C SER A 423 -8.67 31.73 -4.24
N LEU A 424 -8.71 32.56 -5.29
CA LEU A 424 -7.53 33.27 -5.81
C LEU A 424 -7.10 34.44 -4.92
N ASP A 425 -8.05 35.11 -4.26
CA ASP A 425 -7.81 36.29 -3.42
C ASP A 425 -7.43 35.93 -1.97
N LEU A 426 -7.24 34.64 -1.67
CA LEU A 426 -6.88 34.16 -0.33
C LEU A 426 -5.42 34.53 0.03
N PRO A 427 -5.17 35.14 1.20
CA PRO A 427 -3.82 35.44 1.65
C PRO A 427 -3.00 34.16 1.85
N PRO A 428 -1.66 34.19 1.72
CA PRO A 428 -0.82 32.99 1.65
C PRO A 428 -0.92 32.05 2.87
N ALA A 429 -1.27 32.59 4.05
CA ALA A 429 -1.56 31.82 5.24
C ALA A 429 -2.82 30.95 5.07
N LEU A 430 -3.96 31.56 4.69
CA LEU A 430 -5.21 30.83 4.41
C LEU A 430 -5.10 29.94 3.17
N LEU A 431 -4.31 30.32 2.16
CA LEU A 431 -4.06 29.49 0.97
C LEU A 431 -3.34 28.17 1.31
N LYS A 432 -2.54 28.13 2.39
CA LYS A 432 -1.97 26.88 2.92
C LYS A 432 -3.06 25.99 3.52
N ASP A 433 -3.89 26.56 4.38
CA ASP A 433 -4.96 25.83 5.07
C ASP A 433 -6.01 25.31 4.08
N TYR A 434 -6.42 26.14 3.11
CA TYR A 434 -7.28 25.79 1.97
C TYR A 434 -6.73 24.60 1.17
N LYS A 435 -5.42 24.56 0.91
CA LYS A 435 -4.78 23.41 0.25
C LYS A 435 -4.83 22.17 1.14
N HIS A 436 -4.58 22.28 2.44
CA HIS A 436 -4.64 21.13 3.33
C HIS A 436 -6.06 20.58 3.53
N MET A 437 -7.06 21.45 3.61
CA MET A 437 -8.48 21.10 3.56
C MET A 437 -8.81 20.23 2.34
N LEU A 438 -8.42 20.66 1.14
CA LEU A 438 -8.67 19.91 -0.11
C LEU A 438 -7.84 18.61 -0.20
N GLU A 439 -6.75 18.48 0.56
CA GLU A 439 -5.95 17.24 0.66
C GLU A 439 -6.66 16.16 1.48
N LEU A 440 -7.31 16.58 2.57
CA LEU A 440 -8.08 15.72 3.47
C LEU A 440 -9.46 15.36 2.90
N ALA A 441 -10.09 16.30 2.18
CA ALA A 441 -11.48 16.22 1.76
C ALA A 441 -11.90 14.87 1.12
N PRO A 442 -11.17 14.27 0.15
CA PRO A 442 -11.59 13.00 -0.45
C PRO A 442 -11.66 11.82 0.54
N ARG A 443 -10.75 11.78 1.54
CA ARG A 443 -10.75 10.71 2.55
C ARG A 443 -11.89 10.88 3.55
N LEU A 444 -12.11 12.14 3.95
CA LEU A 444 -13.19 12.51 4.85
C LEU A 444 -14.58 12.29 4.22
N LEU A 445 -14.72 12.49 2.91
CA LEU A 445 -15.93 12.15 2.14
C LEU A 445 -16.13 10.63 2.04
N GLU A 446 -15.07 9.85 1.84
CA GLU A 446 -15.16 8.38 1.78
C GLU A 446 -15.59 7.76 3.12
N GLU A 447 -15.07 8.25 4.25
CA GLU A 447 -15.56 7.82 5.57
C GLU A 447 -16.97 8.33 5.88
N LEU A 448 -17.32 9.55 5.46
CA LEU A 448 -18.69 10.07 5.60
C LEU A 448 -19.69 9.24 4.78
N MET A 449 -19.29 8.77 3.61
CA MET A 449 -20.08 7.88 2.75
C MET A 449 -20.30 6.51 3.41
N LYS A 450 -19.25 5.88 3.95
CA LYS A 450 -19.37 4.65 4.75
C LYS A 450 -20.33 4.85 5.93
N MET A 451 -20.23 5.96 6.64
CA MET A 451 -21.11 6.27 7.78
C MET A 451 -22.57 6.53 7.37
N ALA A 452 -22.84 6.88 6.11
CA ALA A 452 -24.19 7.05 5.56
C ALA A 452 -24.83 5.71 5.11
N VAL A 453 -24.04 4.80 4.51
CA VAL A 453 -24.52 3.47 4.09
C VAL A 453 -24.42 2.40 5.19
N LEU A 454 -23.80 2.71 6.32
CA LEU A 454 -23.72 1.82 7.49
C LEU A 454 -25.13 1.32 7.89
N PRO A 455 -25.33 0.01 8.11
CA PRO A 455 -26.61 -0.54 8.51
C PRO A 455 -27.02 -0.02 9.91
N ARG A 456 -28.19 0.61 10.00
CA ARG A 456 -28.69 1.25 11.25
C ARG A 456 -30.19 1.11 11.48
N ASN A 457 -30.97 0.85 10.45
CA ASN A 457 -32.41 0.62 10.59
C ASN A 457 -32.67 -0.76 11.23
N ALA A 458 -33.86 -0.98 11.80
CA ALA A 458 -34.26 -2.30 12.29
C ALA A 458 -34.17 -3.42 11.23
N HIS A 459 -34.30 -3.06 9.95
CA HIS A 459 -34.13 -3.94 8.79
C HIS A 459 -32.66 -4.12 8.34
N GLY A 460 -31.66 -3.67 9.12
CA GLY A 460 -30.25 -3.82 8.77
C GLY A 460 -29.77 -3.00 7.56
N HIS A 461 -30.47 -1.91 7.19
CA HIS A 461 -30.15 -1.09 6.01
C HIS A 461 -29.56 0.28 6.36
N GLY A 462 -28.78 0.83 5.41
CA GLY A 462 -28.23 2.20 5.44
C GLY A 462 -29.18 3.25 4.85
N TRP A 463 -28.75 4.52 4.74
CA TRP A 463 -29.62 5.63 4.34
C TRP A 463 -29.26 6.23 2.97
N LEU A 464 -30.23 6.26 2.04
CA LEU A 464 -30.00 6.65 0.64
C LEU A 464 -29.79 8.16 0.45
N ARG A 465 -30.68 9.01 0.99
CA ARG A 465 -30.59 10.48 0.84
C ARG A 465 -29.27 11.07 1.36
N PRO A 466 -28.75 10.67 2.54
CA PRO A 466 -27.43 11.11 2.99
C PRO A 466 -26.32 10.59 2.08
N ALA A 467 -26.35 9.31 1.68
CA ALA A 467 -25.32 8.70 0.82
C ALA A 467 -25.20 9.41 -0.54
N ILE A 468 -26.33 9.67 -1.21
CA ILE A 468 -26.39 10.50 -2.42
C ILE A 468 -25.75 11.87 -2.13
N GLY A 469 -26.15 12.55 -1.06
CA GLY A 469 -25.64 13.89 -0.73
C GLY A 469 -24.14 13.96 -0.43
N VAL A 470 -23.52 12.89 0.09
CA VAL A 470 -22.05 12.81 0.23
C VAL A 470 -21.37 12.73 -1.14
N ILE A 471 -21.94 11.97 -2.08
CA ILE A 471 -21.39 11.84 -3.43
C ILE A 471 -21.60 13.13 -4.22
N GLU A 472 -22.76 13.78 -4.12
CA GLU A 472 -23.02 15.10 -4.71
C GLU A 472 -22.03 16.17 -4.19
N LEU A 473 -21.74 16.15 -2.87
CA LEU A 473 -20.73 16.99 -2.24
C LEU A 473 -19.32 16.69 -2.76
N SER A 474 -18.97 15.40 -2.95
CA SER A 474 -17.70 15.00 -3.56
C SER A 474 -17.56 15.51 -4.98
N GLN A 475 -18.55 15.27 -5.85
CA GLN A 475 -18.56 15.77 -7.22
C GLN A 475 -18.36 17.30 -7.25
N ASN A 476 -19.05 18.05 -6.39
CA ASN A 476 -18.92 19.51 -6.30
C ASN A 476 -17.54 19.99 -5.80
N ILE A 477 -16.94 19.30 -4.82
CA ILE A 477 -15.59 19.62 -4.32
C ILE A 477 -14.51 19.23 -5.35
N ILE A 478 -14.70 18.20 -6.17
CA ILE A 478 -13.74 17.86 -7.23
C ILE A 478 -13.84 18.80 -8.44
N GLN A 479 -15.04 19.26 -8.80
CA GLN A 479 -15.28 20.16 -9.93
C GLN A 479 -15.25 21.66 -9.60
N ALA A 480 -15.16 22.03 -8.32
CA ALA A 480 -15.32 23.40 -7.83
C ALA A 480 -16.60 24.06 -8.39
N VAL A 481 -17.76 23.52 -8.00
CA VAL A 481 -19.09 23.99 -8.44
C VAL A 481 -19.98 24.28 -7.21
N PRO A 482 -20.78 25.37 -7.19
CA PRO A 482 -21.68 25.68 -6.07
C PRO A 482 -22.76 24.62 -5.84
N LEU A 483 -23.11 24.36 -4.57
CA LEU A 483 -24.21 23.44 -4.23
C LEU A 483 -25.58 24.00 -4.64
N SER A 484 -25.74 25.32 -4.75
CA SER A 484 -26.94 25.93 -5.33
C SER A 484 -27.18 25.47 -6.77
N ALA A 485 -26.13 25.35 -7.58
CA ALA A 485 -26.19 25.05 -9.00
C ALA A 485 -26.71 23.63 -9.34
N ARG A 486 -26.84 22.74 -8.35
CA ARG A 486 -27.57 21.47 -8.51
C ARG A 486 -29.09 21.64 -8.48
N LYS A 487 -29.59 22.65 -7.77
CA LYS A 487 -31.02 22.82 -7.53
C LYS A 487 -31.70 23.23 -8.84
N ALA A 488 -32.72 22.48 -9.23
CA ALA A 488 -33.64 22.85 -10.29
C ALA A 488 -34.28 24.21 -9.98
N VAL A 489 -34.07 25.21 -10.85
CA VAL A 489 -34.72 26.53 -10.77
C VAL A 489 -35.75 26.62 -11.90
N GLY A 490 -37.01 26.37 -11.56
CA GLY A 490 -38.11 26.32 -12.53
C GLY A 490 -38.29 24.95 -13.17
N ALA A 491 -38.62 24.92 -14.46
CA ALA A 491 -39.08 23.72 -15.17
C ALA A 491 -37.96 22.80 -15.71
N ASN A 492 -36.69 23.10 -15.46
CA ASN A 492 -35.58 22.20 -15.79
C ASN A 492 -35.29 21.28 -14.59
N SER A 493 -35.41 19.96 -14.78
CA SER A 493 -35.14 18.95 -13.75
C SER A 493 -33.65 18.82 -13.38
N GLU A 494 -32.76 19.25 -14.28
CA GLU A 494 -31.31 19.27 -14.07
C GLU A 494 -30.84 20.70 -13.79
N GLY A 495 -30.05 20.89 -12.73
CA GLY A 495 -29.44 22.16 -12.40
C GLY A 495 -28.24 22.51 -13.31
N SER A 496 -27.84 23.78 -13.31
CA SER A 496 -26.73 24.30 -14.13
C SER A 496 -25.34 23.73 -13.79
N GLY A 497 -25.20 22.99 -12.68
CA GLY A 497 -23.91 22.46 -12.20
C GLY A 497 -23.19 21.55 -13.19
N ALA A 498 -23.92 20.75 -13.97
CA ALA A 498 -23.33 19.88 -14.99
C ALA A 498 -22.71 20.65 -16.17
N PHE A 499 -23.14 21.89 -16.42
CA PHE A 499 -22.49 22.79 -17.39
C PHE A 499 -21.31 23.57 -16.77
N LEU A 500 -21.38 23.94 -15.48
CA LEU A 500 -20.32 24.69 -14.80
C LEU A 500 -19.01 23.90 -14.61
N GLN A 501 -19.04 22.56 -14.73
CA GLN A 501 -17.82 21.73 -14.73
C GLN A 501 -17.01 21.82 -16.04
N LEU A 502 -17.58 22.39 -17.11
CA LEU A 502 -16.88 22.57 -18.38
C LEU A 502 -15.94 23.79 -18.32
N PRO A 503 -14.79 23.75 -19.04
CA PRO A 503 -13.88 24.90 -19.12
C PRO A 503 -14.57 26.06 -19.83
N HIS A 504 -14.22 27.29 -19.46
CA HIS A 504 -14.76 28.55 -20.02
C HIS A 504 -16.29 28.78 -19.83
N PHE A 505 -17.00 27.89 -19.15
CA PHE A 505 -18.43 28.06 -18.86
C PHE A 505 -18.69 28.97 -17.65
N THR A 506 -19.59 29.93 -17.83
CA THR A 506 -20.11 30.80 -16.77
C THR A 506 -21.63 30.70 -16.69
N GLU A 507 -22.25 31.18 -15.60
CA GLU A 507 -23.71 31.33 -15.54
C GLU A 507 -24.27 32.17 -16.71
N SER A 508 -23.54 33.18 -17.16
CA SER A 508 -23.97 34.02 -18.29
C SER A 508 -24.02 33.19 -19.58
N THR A 509 -23.01 32.33 -19.80
CA THR A 509 -22.92 31.40 -20.92
C THR A 509 -24.11 30.44 -20.93
N ILE A 510 -24.42 29.84 -19.78
CA ILE A 510 -25.54 28.89 -19.61
C ILE A 510 -26.88 29.59 -19.86
N LYS A 511 -27.06 30.82 -19.35
CA LYS A 511 -28.25 31.65 -19.57
C LYS A 511 -28.43 32.11 -21.03
N LYS A 512 -27.36 32.11 -21.86
CA LYS A 512 -27.46 32.27 -23.32
C LYS A 512 -27.90 30.95 -23.98
N ILE A 513 -27.20 29.85 -23.71
CA ILE A 513 -27.44 28.52 -24.33
C ILE A 513 -28.89 28.07 -24.11
N SER A 514 -29.40 28.21 -22.88
CA SER A 514 -30.77 27.81 -22.51
C SER A 514 -31.87 28.48 -23.37
N ARG A 515 -31.59 29.67 -23.93
CA ARG A 515 -32.51 30.38 -24.83
C ARG A 515 -32.64 29.72 -26.22
N LYS A 516 -31.67 28.91 -26.69
CA LYS A 516 -31.77 28.11 -27.93
C LYS A 516 -32.54 26.78 -27.74
N LYS A 517 -33.31 26.64 -26.64
CA LYS A 517 -34.09 25.47 -26.21
C LYS A 517 -33.31 24.26 -25.67
N ILE A 518 -31.97 24.29 -25.62
CA ILE A 518 -31.17 23.26 -24.93
C ILE A 518 -31.42 23.38 -23.43
N ARG A 519 -31.94 22.34 -22.77
CA ARG A 519 -32.38 22.37 -21.37
C ARG A 519 -31.59 21.44 -20.45
N THR A 520 -31.34 20.21 -20.88
CA THR A 520 -30.56 19.22 -20.12
C THR A 520 -29.09 19.21 -20.55
N PHE A 521 -28.22 18.68 -19.69
CA PHE A 521 -26.82 18.45 -20.04
C PHE A 521 -26.68 17.30 -21.06
N GLN A 522 -27.56 16.31 -20.97
CA GLN A 522 -27.56 15.17 -21.89
C GLN A 522 -27.92 15.58 -23.32
N GLU A 523 -28.93 16.45 -23.53
CA GLU A 523 -29.22 17.05 -24.85
C GLU A 523 -27.96 17.66 -25.50
N PHE A 524 -27.21 18.48 -24.74
CA PHE A 524 -26.00 19.15 -25.23
C PHE A 524 -24.86 18.17 -25.59
N ARG A 525 -24.76 17.08 -24.84
CA ARG A 525 -23.77 16.01 -25.05
C ARG A 525 -24.11 15.14 -26.27
N GLU A 526 -25.39 14.92 -26.54
CA GLU A 526 -25.88 14.11 -27.68
C GLU A 526 -25.92 14.89 -29.02
N MET A 527 -25.74 16.22 -29.00
CA MET A 527 -25.55 17.01 -30.23
C MET A 527 -24.36 16.53 -31.07
N SER A 528 -24.43 16.72 -32.39
CA SER A 528 -23.25 16.53 -33.24
C SER A 528 -22.15 17.54 -32.89
N VAL A 529 -20.89 17.17 -33.16
CA VAL A 529 -19.72 18.04 -32.91
C VAL A 529 -19.85 19.37 -33.66
N SER A 530 -20.43 19.35 -34.88
CA SER A 530 -20.66 20.54 -35.69
C SER A 530 -21.70 21.47 -35.06
N ASP A 531 -22.86 20.94 -34.66
CA ASP A 531 -23.94 21.74 -34.07
C ASP A 531 -23.54 22.30 -32.70
N ARG A 532 -22.77 21.52 -31.92
CA ARG A 532 -22.20 21.97 -30.65
C ARG A 532 -21.15 23.06 -30.84
N ALA A 533 -20.26 22.93 -31.82
CA ALA A 533 -19.31 23.99 -32.17
C ALA A 533 -20.02 25.28 -32.62
N GLU A 534 -21.13 25.18 -33.36
CA GLU A 534 -21.97 26.34 -33.71
C GLU A 534 -22.54 27.02 -32.45
N VAL A 535 -23.13 26.26 -31.53
CA VAL A 535 -23.71 26.80 -30.29
C VAL A 535 -22.63 27.44 -29.40
N LEU A 536 -21.45 26.82 -29.29
CA LEU A 536 -20.33 27.35 -28.50
C LEU A 536 -19.78 28.67 -29.09
N THR A 537 -19.63 28.74 -30.41
CA THR A 537 -19.08 29.94 -31.06
C THR A 537 -20.13 31.06 -31.23
N GLN A 538 -21.27 30.80 -31.85
CA GLN A 538 -22.26 31.84 -32.17
C GLN A 538 -23.07 32.32 -30.96
N ILE A 539 -23.37 31.45 -29.99
CA ILE A 539 -24.37 31.74 -28.95
C ILE A 539 -23.74 31.89 -27.56
N ALA A 540 -22.86 30.99 -27.16
CA ALA A 540 -22.06 31.19 -25.96
C ALA A 540 -21.08 32.37 -26.15
N GLY A 541 -20.52 32.52 -27.35
CA GLY A 541 -19.56 33.57 -27.71
C GLY A 541 -18.11 33.19 -27.42
N LEU A 542 -17.80 31.89 -27.42
CA LEU A 542 -16.46 31.36 -27.18
C LEU A 542 -15.64 31.36 -28.49
N SER A 543 -14.32 31.51 -28.37
CA SER A 543 -13.42 31.29 -29.50
C SER A 543 -13.38 29.81 -29.92
N PRO A 544 -12.94 29.50 -31.16
CA PRO A 544 -12.78 28.11 -31.60
C PRO A 544 -11.83 27.28 -30.72
N ALA A 545 -10.83 27.91 -30.09
CA ALA A 545 -9.91 27.23 -29.17
C ALA A 545 -10.59 26.87 -27.84
N GLU A 546 -11.40 27.77 -27.28
CA GLU A 546 -12.20 27.51 -26.07
C GLU A 546 -13.30 26.47 -26.32
N ALA A 547 -13.90 26.46 -27.52
CA ALA A 547 -14.82 25.40 -27.94
C ALA A 547 -14.11 24.03 -28.06
N GLN A 548 -12.87 24.00 -28.56
CA GLN A 548 -12.06 22.77 -28.61
C GLN A 548 -11.65 22.27 -27.21
N ASP A 549 -11.38 23.16 -26.26
CA ASP A 549 -11.15 22.81 -24.85
C ASP A 549 -12.38 22.14 -24.22
N VAL A 550 -13.59 22.61 -24.55
CA VAL A 550 -14.86 22.01 -24.10
C VAL A 550 -15.02 20.60 -24.69
N GLU A 551 -14.75 20.40 -25.98
CA GLU A 551 -14.84 19.08 -26.62
C GLU A 551 -13.85 18.07 -26.00
N LEU A 552 -12.60 18.50 -25.74
CA LEU A 552 -11.57 17.72 -25.05
C LEU A 552 -11.92 17.33 -23.60
N VAL A 553 -12.94 17.98 -23.00
CA VAL A 553 -13.49 17.61 -21.71
C VAL A 553 -14.70 16.69 -21.88
N LEU A 554 -15.60 16.97 -22.84
CA LEU A 554 -16.75 16.10 -23.16
C LEU A 554 -16.32 14.68 -23.57
N GLU A 555 -15.21 14.52 -24.30
CA GLU A 555 -14.62 13.21 -24.62
C GLU A 555 -14.18 12.42 -23.38
N MET A 556 -13.75 13.11 -22.32
CA MET A 556 -13.23 12.52 -21.08
C MET A 556 -14.34 12.15 -20.09
N ILE A 557 -15.53 12.76 -20.23
CA ILE A 557 -16.71 12.47 -19.41
C ILE A 557 -17.19 11.04 -19.72
N PRO A 558 -17.37 10.18 -18.70
CA PRO A 558 -17.84 8.81 -18.89
C PRO A 558 -19.35 8.74 -19.21
N THR A 559 -19.75 7.69 -19.91
CA THR A 559 -21.13 7.18 -19.94
C THR A 559 -21.14 5.83 -19.22
N VAL A 560 -22.00 5.68 -18.22
CA VAL A 560 -22.03 4.50 -17.32
C VAL A 560 -23.29 3.69 -17.57
N THR A 561 -23.15 2.42 -17.97
CA THR A 561 -24.28 1.47 -18.08
C THR A 561 -24.17 0.37 -17.03
N VAL A 562 -25.29 0.03 -16.39
CA VAL A 562 -25.36 -0.92 -15.27
C VAL A 562 -26.34 -2.04 -15.58
N GLU A 563 -25.84 -3.25 -15.72
CA GLU A 563 -26.62 -4.49 -15.80
C GLU A 563 -26.60 -5.15 -14.41
N VAL A 564 -27.74 -5.59 -13.89
CA VAL A 564 -27.85 -6.24 -12.56
C VAL A 564 -28.68 -7.51 -12.68
N THR A 565 -28.18 -8.64 -12.16
CA THR A 565 -28.94 -9.86 -11.90
C THR A 565 -28.88 -10.20 -10.41
N CYS A 566 -29.88 -10.92 -9.91
CA CYS A 566 -29.98 -11.40 -8.54
C CYS A 566 -30.36 -12.88 -8.57
N GLU A 567 -29.52 -13.72 -7.97
CA GLU A 567 -29.59 -15.18 -8.07
C GLU A 567 -29.39 -15.80 -6.66
N THR A 568 -30.00 -16.95 -6.41
CA THR A 568 -29.84 -17.76 -5.19
C THR A 568 -29.07 -19.05 -5.49
N GLU A 569 -28.29 -19.54 -4.54
CA GLU A 569 -27.47 -20.73 -4.73
C GLU A 569 -28.32 -22.00 -4.56
N GLY A 570 -28.54 -22.73 -5.67
CA GLY A 570 -29.21 -24.04 -5.67
C GLY A 570 -30.73 -24.02 -5.94
N GLU A 571 -31.35 -22.86 -6.16
CA GLU A 571 -32.81 -22.75 -6.36
C GLU A 571 -33.19 -21.95 -7.62
N GLU A 572 -34.32 -22.29 -8.27
CA GLU A 572 -34.82 -21.60 -9.47
C GLU A 572 -35.47 -20.23 -9.19
N GLY A 573 -35.54 -19.82 -7.91
CA GLY A 573 -36.11 -18.54 -7.50
C GLY A 573 -35.71 -18.19 -6.08
N ILE A 574 -36.02 -16.95 -5.69
CA ILE A 574 -35.62 -16.39 -4.39
C ILE A 574 -36.75 -16.60 -3.38
N GLN A 575 -36.49 -17.32 -2.29
CA GLN A 575 -37.41 -17.51 -1.17
C GLN A 575 -37.09 -16.55 -0.01
N GLU A 576 -38.08 -16.37 0.87
CA GLU A 576 -37.98 -15.57 2.09
C GLU A 576 -36.87 -16.11 3.04
N GLY A 577 -35.91 -15.24 3.37
CA GLY A 577 -34.78 -15.54 4.26
C GLY A 577 -33.50 -16.03 3.58
N ASP A 578 -33.51 -16.27 2.27
CA ASP A 578 -32.34 -16.75 1.51
C ASP A 578 -31.19 -15.74 1.43
N VAL A 579 -29.97 -16.20 1.15
CA VAL A 579 -28.83 -15.32 0.83
C VAL A 579 -28.78 -15.08 -0.68
N VAL A 580 -29.34 -13.95 -1.12
CA VAL A 580 -29.33 -13.51 -2.51
C VAL A 580 -27.94 -13.00 -2.89
N THR A 581 -27.42 -13.49 -4.01
CA THR A 581 -26.19 -12.97 -4.64
C THR A 581 -26.59 -12.06 -5.79
N MET A 582 -26.27 -10.76 -5.66
CA MET A 582 -26.39 -9.78 -6.73
C MET A 582 -25.09 -9.74 -7.53
N TYR A 583 -25.18 -9.96 -8.84
CA TYR A 583 -24.13 -9.69 -9.80
C TYR A 583 -24.44 -8.39 -10.54
N ALA A 584 -23.48 -7.47 -10.60
CA ALA A 584 -23.63 -6.23 -11.35
C ALA A 584 -22.44 -5.96 -12.27
N TRP A 585 -22.72 -5.76 -13.55
CA TRP A 585 -21.74 -5.31 -14.53
C TRP A 585 -21.88 -3.80 -14.73
N VAL A 586 -20.97 -3.03 -14.12
CA VAL A 586 -20.86 -1.58 -14.35
C VAL A 586 -19.87 -1.36 -15.49
N SER A 587 -20.30 -0.72 -16.57
CA SER A 587 -19.51 -0.50 -17.78
C SER A 587 -19.34 0.98 -18.09
N VAL A 588 -18.10 1.41 -18.29
CA VAL A 588 -17.74 2.80 -18.61
C VAL A 588 -17.34 2.89 -20.08
N ARG A 589 -17.99 3.79 -20.82
CA ARG A 589 -17.64 4.14 -22.21
C ARG A 589 -17.29 5.62 -22.32
N ARG A 590 -16.43 5.97 -23.28
CA ARG A 590 -16.05 7.35 -23.63
C ARG A 590 -15.95 7.49 -25.14
N ALA A 591 -16.12 8.71 -25.66
CA ALA A 591 -16.01 8.99 -27.09
C ALA A 591 -14.61 8.64 -27.65
N ASN A 592 -13.57 8.84 -26.84
CA ASN A 592 -12.18 8.52 -27.15
C ASN A 592 -11.76 7.07 -26.81
N GLY A 593 -12.70 6.20 -26.44
CA GLY A 593 -12.45 4.78 -26.14
C GLY A 593 -11.67 4.50 -24.85
N LEU A 594 -11.35 5.50 -24.03
CA LEU A 594 -10.59 5.29 -22.79
C LEU A 594 -11.45 4.65 -21.69
N THR A 595 -10.95 3.58 -21.07
CA THR A 595 -11.65 2.85 -19.99
C THR A 595 -11.49 3.51 -18.62
N GLY A 596 -10.32 4.06 -18.29
CA GLY A 596 -10.07 4.83 -17.06
C GLY A 596 -9.13 6.02 -17.29
N ALA A 597 -9.42 7.15 -16.66
CA ALA A 597 -8.59 8.36 -16.75
C ALA A 597 -8.71 9.24 -15.50
N HIS A 598 -7.82 10.22 -15.34
CA HIS A 598 -8.03 11.28 -14.36
C HIS A 598 -9.08 12.28 -14.86
N PRO A 599 -10.08 12.64 -14.03
CA PRO A 599 -11.12 13.59 -14.41
C PRO A 599 -10.55 14.98 -14.73
N HIS A 600 -11.26 15.73 -15.57
CA HIS A 600 -11.02 17.17 -15.67
C HIS A 600 -11.36 17.78 -14.31
N ALA A 601 -10.36 18.39 -13.66
CA ALA A 601 -10.50 19.01 -12.34
C ALA A 601 -9.34 20.01 -12.15
N PRO A 602 -9.34 21.18 -12.85
CA PRO A 602 -8.23 22.13 -12.81
C PRO A 602 -8.18 22.92 -11.50
N TYR A 603 -9.33 23.15 -10.85
CA TYR A 603 -9.44 23.89 -9.59
C TYR A 603 -9.04 23.05 -8.35
N PHE A 604 -9.23 21.73 -8.40
CA PHE A 604 -8.83 20.82 -7.32
C PHE A 604 -7.33 20.49 -7.41
N PRO A 605 -6.48 20.90 -6.45
CA PRO A 605 -5.02 20.94 -6.66
C PRO A 605 -4.31 19.57 -6.62
N PHE A 606 -4.95 18.52 -6.09
CA PHE A 606 -4.35 17.19 -5.97
C PHE A 606 -4.80 16.25 -7.09
N GLN A 607 -4.00 15.21 -7.35
CA GLN A 607 -4.37 14.15 -8.28
C GLN A 607 -5.52 13.32 -7.68
N LYS A 608 -6.66 13.31 -8.36
CA LYS A 608 -7.86 12.52 -8.01
C LYS A 608 -8.02 11.42 -9.06
N GLU A 609 -8.41 10.24 -8.62
CA GLU A 609 -8.93 9.17 -9.49
C GLU A 609 -10.44 9.19 -9.42
N GLU A 610 -11.10 8.95 -10.56
CA GLU A 610 -12.55 8.74 -10.61
C GLU A 610 -12.89 7.39 -9.96
N ASN A 611 -13.82 7.39 -9.00
CA ASN A 611 -14.46 6.17 -8.52
C ASN A 611 -15.96 6.27 -8.78
N PHE A 612 -16.60 5.12 -8.82
CA PHE A 612 -18.05 5.00 -8.90
C PHE A 612 -18.57 4.25 -7.68
N TRP A 613 -19.72 4.66 -7.15
CA TRP A 613 -20.42 3.97 -6.09
C TRP A 613 -21.66 3.30 -6.68
N LEU A 614 -21.71 1.98 -6.62
CA LEU A 614 -22.90 1.20 -6.93
C LEU A 614 -23.71 1.02 -5.64
N LEU A 615 -24.93 1.55 -5.61
CA LEU A 615 -25.87 1.41 -4.50
C LEU A 615 -27.12 0.67 -4.98
N LEU A 616 -27.43 -0.49 -4.39
CA LEU A 616 -28.74 -1.12 -4.54
C LEU A 616 -29.63 -0.63 -3.39
N ALA A 617 -30.73 0.04 -3.71
CA ALA A 617 -31.54 0.73 -2.71
C ALA A 617 -33.04 0.74 -3.04
N ASP A 618 -33.86 0.80 -1.99
CA ASP A 618 -35.27 1.19 -2.10
C ASP A 618 -35.37 2.73 -2.01
N SER A 619 -35.76 3.33 -3.13
CA SER A 619 -35.95 4.76 -3.30
C SER A 619 -37.11 5.34 -2.45
N ASN A 620 -38.12 4.52 -2.14
CA ASN A 620 -39.29 4.90 -1.35
C ASN A 620 -38.98 4.80 0.15
N ALA A 621 -38.44 3.65 0.59
CA ALA A 621 -38.03 3.43 1.98
C ALA A 621 -36.74 4.18 2.38
N ASN A 622 -36.09 4.90 1.45
CA ASN A 622 -34.84 5.64 1.67
C ASN A 622 -33.70 4.73 2.18
N SER A 623 -33.72 3.44 1.81
CA SER A 623 -32.87 2.40 2.42
C SER A 623 -31.88 1.82 1.42
N VAL A 624 -30.60 1.79 1.79
CA VAL A 624 -29.52 1.17 1.00
C VAL A 624 -29.31 -0.26 1.49
N TRP A 625 -29.46 -1.23 0.59
CA TRP A 625 -29.33 -2.67 0.85
C TRP A 625 -27.90 -3.14 0.56
N LEU A 626 -27.29 -2.63 -0.51
CA LEU A 626 -25.91 -2.89 -0.89
C LEU A 626 -25.20 -1.60 -1.31
N SER A 627 -23.92 -1.45 -0.97
CA SER A 627 -23.07 -0.33 -1.41
C SER A 627 -21.66 -0.83 -1.71
N GLN A 628 -21.19 -0.68 -2.95
CA GLN A 628 -19.83 -1.04 -3.37
C GLN A 628 -19.13 0.11 -4.09
N LYS A 629 -17.86 0.36 -3.72
CA LYS A 629 -16.96 1.28 -4.43
C LYS A 629 -16.26 0.56 -5.59
N VAL A 630 -16.17 1.21 -6.74
CA VAL A 630 -15.70 0.68 -8.01
C VAL A 630 -14.62 1.60 -8.58
N SER A 631 -13.49 1.03 -9.02
CA SER A 631 -12.44 1.77 -9.74
C SER A 631 -12.11 1.08 -11.06
N PHE A 632 -11.87 1.90 -12.09
CA PHE A 632 -11.49 1.44 -13.42
C PHE A 632 -9.97 1.50 -13.64
N MET A 633 -9.21 2.15 -12.75
CA MET A 633 -7.77 2.42 -12.82
C MET A 633 -6.86 1.19 -12.62
N ASP A 634 -7.41 0.08 -12.14
CA ASP A 634 -6.66 -1.16 -11.93
C ASP A 634 -7.33 -2.36 -12.63
N GLU A 635 -6.91 -2.59 -13.87
CA GLU A 635 -7.41 -3.67 -14.72
C GLU A 635 -6.98 -5.05 -14.22
N ALA A 636 -5.77 -5.19 -13.68
CA ALA A 636 -5.22 -6.48 -13.27
C ALA A 636 -6.01 -7.12 -12.12
N THR A 637 -6.30 -6.37 -11.05
CA THR A 637 -7.12 -6.87 -9.94
C THR A 637 -8.57 -7.11 -10.37
N ALA A 638 -9.12 -6.29 -11.26
CA ALA A 638 -10.44 -6.50 -11.84
C ALA A 638 -10.53 -7.79 -12.69
N ILE A 639 -9.49 -8.10 -13.48
CA ILE A 639 -9.37 -9.35 -14.23
C ILE A 639 -9.39 -10.54 -13.26
N THR A 640 -8.53 -10.54 -12.24
CA THR A 640 -8.45 -11.64 -11.25
C THR A 640 -9.74 -11.81 -10.45
N ALA A 641 -10.38 -10.70 -10.05
CA ALA A 641 -11.66 -10.75 -9.33
C ALA A 641 -12.79 -11.31 -10.21
N ALA A 642 -12.91 -10.85 -11.45
CA ALA A 642 -13.95 -11.32 -12.37
C ALA A 642 -13.72 -12.76 -12.82
N SER A 643 -12.48 -13.17 -13.10
CA SER A 643 -12.16 -14.55 -13.47
C SER A 643 -12.46 -15.52 -12.32
N LYS A 644 -12.09 -15.16 -11.08
CA LYS A 644 -12.38 -15.97 -9.90
C LYS A 644 -13.90 -16.07 -9.66
N ALA A 645 -14.61 -14.94 -9.65
CA ALA A 645 -16.05 -14.89 -9.45
C ALA A 645 -16.81 -15.77 -10.45
N ILE A 646 -16.57 -15.59 -11.75
CA ILE A 646 -17.26 -16.34 -12.80
C ILE A 646 -16.88 -17.83 -12.78
N GLN A 647 -15.66 -18.18 -12.37
CA GLN A 647 -15.28 -19.56 -12.12
C GLN A 647 -16.10 -20.16 -10.97
N GLU A 648 -16.11 -19.54 -9.79
CA GLU A 648 -16.87 -20.03 -8.62
C GLU A 648 -18.37 -20.16 -8.91
N THR A 649 -18.99 -19.18 -9.58
CA THR A 649 -20.41 -19.25 -10.00
C THR A 649 -20.67 -20.40 -10.98
N LYS A 650 -19.78 -20.66 -11.95
CA LYS A 650 -19.97 -21.73 -12.94
C LYS A 650 -19.67 -23.13 -12.38
N GLU A 651 -18.74 -23.24 -11.44
CA GLU A 651 -18.47 -24.47 -10.69
C GLU A 651 -19.67 -24.82 -9.78
N ALA A 652 -20.26 -23.84 -9.09
CA ALA A 652 -21.48 -24.03 -8.28
C ALA A 652 -22.71 -24.48 -9.11
N LEU A 653 -22.79 -24.04 -10.37
CA LEU A 653 -23.83 -24.47 -11.33
C LEU A 653 -23.52 -25.83 -12.00
N GLY A 654 -22.44 -26.53 -11.61
CA GLY A 654 -22.07 -27.83 -12.17
C GLY A 654 -21.61 -27.80 -13.63
N ALA A 655 -21.20 -26.63 -14.15
CA ALA A 655 -20.80 -26.47 -15.55
C ALA A 655 -19.49 -27.23 -15.86
N THR A 656 -19.30 -27.64 -17.12
CA THR A 656 -18.09 -28.35 -17.51
C THR A 656 -16.87 -27.42 -17.53
N VAL A 657 -15.68 -28.01 -17.36
CA VAL A 657 -14.39 -27.29 -17.43
C VAL A 657 -14.24 -26.48 -18.74
N LYS A 658 -14.86 -26.91 -19.85
CA LYS A 658 -14.85 -26.16 -21.12
C LYS A 658 -15.70 -24.89 -21.04
N GLU A 659 -16.89 -24.97 -20.46
CA GLU A 659 -17.83 -23.85 -20.31
C GLU A 659 -17.32 -22.84 -19.28
N ILE A 660 -16.72 -23.31 -18.17
CA ILE A 660 -16.00 -22.47 -17.20
C ILE A 660 -14.89 -21.68 -17.90
N ASN A 661 -14.03 -22.36 -18.67
CA ASN A 661 -12.94 -21.70 -19.40
C ASN A 661 -13.43 -20.71 -20.47
N LEU A 662 -14.59 -20.94 -21.09
CA LEU A 662 -15.19 -20.02 -22.05
C LEU A 662 -15.74 -18.77 -21.33
N ALA A 663 -16.58 -18.96 -20.30
CA ALA A 663 -17.17 -17.88 -19.53
C ALA A 663 -16.11 -16.99 -18.84
N VAL A 664 -15.01 -17.57 -18.36
CA VAL A 664 -13.88 -16.81 -17.81
C VAL A 664 -13.18 -15.96 -18.89
N ARG A 665 -13.04 -16.45 -20.13
CA ARG A 665 -12.47 -15.65 -21.24
C ARG A 665 -13.39 -14.48 -21.61
N GLU A 666 -14.68 -14.75 -21.76
CA GLU A 666 -15.70 -13.72 -22.04
C GLU A 666 -15.73 -12.65 -20.94
N ALA A 667 -15.64 -13.05 -19.67
CA ALA A 667 -15.54 -12.13 -18.54
C ALA A 667 -14.26 -11.26 -18.59
N ILE A 668 -13.12 -11.83 -18.96
CA ILE A 668 -11.85 -11.10 -19.12
C ILE A 668 -11.94 -10.10 -20.28
N GLU A 669 -12.60 -10.44 -21.39
CA GLU A 669 -12.83 -9.53 -22.52
C GLU A 669 -13.82 -8.41 -22.17
N LYS A 670 -14.88 -8.72 -21.40
CA LYS A 670 -15.80 -7.73 -20.82
C LYS A 670 -15.07 -6.77 -19.86
N VAL A 671 -14.10 -7.26 -19.06
CA VAL A 671 -13.26 -6.41 -18.21
C VAL A 671 -12.30 -5.52 -19.01
N LYS A 672 -11.66 -6.05 -20.06
CA LYS A 672 -10.76 -5.28 -20.95
C LYS A 672 -11.49 -4.19 -21.73
N SER A 673 -12.71 -4.45 -22.17
CA SER A 673 -13.54 -3.49 -22.93
C SER A 673 -14.17 -2.38 -22.06
N GLY A 674 -13.91 -2.36 -20.75
CA GLY A 674 -14.31 -1.27 -19.86
C GLY A 674 -15.45 -1.59 -18.88
N SER A 675 -15.79 -2.86 -18.68
CA SER A 675 -16.69 -3.28 -17.60
C SER A 675 -15.96 -3.70 -16.32
N ARG A 676 -16.66 -3.68 -15.20
CA ARG A 676 -16.23 -4.26 -13.93
C ARG A 676 -17.38 -5.08 -13.36
N LEU A 677 -17.10 -6.33 -12.98
CA LEU A 677 -18.02 -7.19 -12.25
C LEU A 677 -17.97 -6.83 -10.77
N ILE A 678 -19.14 -6.71 -10.16
CA ILE A 678 -19.34 -6.49 -8.73
C ILE A 678 -20.25 -7.62 -8.24
N MET A 679 -19.88 -8.24 -7.12
CA MET A 679 -20.73 -9.17 -6.39
C MET A 679 -21.11 -8.55 -5.05
N GLY A 680 -22.33 -8.81 -4.59
CA GLY A 680 -22.77 -8.48 -3.23
C GLY A 680 -23.82 -9.46 -2.76
N LYS A 681 -23.73 -9.90 -1.51
CA LYS A 681 -24.72 -10.79 -0.89
C LYS A 681 -25.58 -10.03 0.11
N PHE A 682 -26.88 -10.28 0.11
CA PHE A 682 -27.84 -9.72 1.07
C PHE A 682 -28.95 -10.75 1.36
N GLN A 683 -29.67 -10.60 2.48
CA GLN A 683 -30.74 -11.54 2.83
C GLN A 683 -32.06 -11.13 2.16
N ALA A 684 -32.78 -12.11 1.61
CA ALA A 684 -34.11 -11.92 1.05
C ALA A 684 -35.11 -11.53 2.17
N PRO A 685 -35.86 -10.42 2.04
CA PRO A 685 -36.92 -10.05 2.97
C PRO A 685 -38.14 -10.97 2.82
N GLY A 686 -39.23 -10.68 3.55
CA GLY A 686 -40.48 -11.44 3.46
C GLY A 686 -41.14 -11.46 2.08
N GLU A 687 -42.05 -12.41 1.87
CA GLU A 687 -42.81 -12.62 0.63
C GLU A 687 -43.30 -11.30 0.00
N GLY A 688 -42.95 -11.04 -1.27
CA GLY A 688 -43.32 -9.79 -1.93
C GLY A 688 -42.60 -9.51 -3.25
N THR A 689 -42.95 -8.39 -3.89
CA THR A 689 -42.25 -7.87 -5.07
C THR A 689 -41.70 -6.48 -4.77
N TYR A 690 -40.38 -6.38 -4.65
CA TYR A 690 -39.66 -5.17 -4.27
C TYR A 690 -39.15 -4.44 -5.52
N ALA A 691 -39.53 -3.18 -5.66
CA ALA A 691 -39.10 -2.31 -6.75
C ALA A 691 -37.82 -1.54 -6.34
N LEU A 692 -36.68 -2.21 -6.42
CA LEU A 692 -35.38 -1.63 -6.10
C LEU A 692 -34.88 -0.74 -7.25
N THR A 693 -33.98 0.18 -6.91
CA THR A 693 -33.24 0.99 -7.86
C THR A 693 -31.75 0.78 -7.63
N SER A 694 -31.05 0.37 -8.68
CA SER A 694 -29.59 0.40 -8.73
C SER A 694 -29.16 1.80 -9.15
N TYR A 695 -28.37 2.47 -8.31
CA TYR A 695 -27.74 3.75 -8.58
C TYR A 695 -26.26 3.52 -8.84
N CYS A 696 -25.71 4.01 -9.95
CA CYS A 696 -24.26 4.11 -10.12
C CYS A 696 -23.86 5.58 -10.24
N LEU A 697 -23.16 6.07 -9.22
CA LEU A 697 -22.88 7.48 -9.00
C LEU A 697 -21.37 7.73 -9.07
N CYS A 698 -20.92 8.72 -9.85
CA CYS A 698 -19.51 9.08 -9.94
C CYS A 698 -19.10 9.96 -8.74
N ASP A 699 -17.91 9.78 -8.18
CA ASP A 699 -17.43 10.63 -7.08
C ASP A 699 -16.72 11.93 -7.54
N ALA A 700 -16.59 12.13 -8.86
CA ALA A 700 -15.74 13.16 -9.47
C ALA A 700 -16.36 13.95 -10.63
N TRP A 701 -17.43 13.48 -11.28
CA TRP A 701 -18.08 14.13 -12.42
C TRP A 701 -19.56 14.39 -12.12
N ILE A 702 -20.12 15.50 -12.62
CA ILE A 702 -21.53 15.86 -12.46
C ILE A 702 -22.32 15.43 -13.71
N GLY A 703 -23.47 14.76 -13.54
CA GLY A 703 -24.33 14.36 -14.67
C GLY A 703 -23.92 13.08 -15.39
N CYS A 704 -23.00 12.30 -14.82
CA CYS A 704 -22.66 10.94 -15.29
C CYS A 704 -23.46 9.83 -14.59
N ASP A 705 -24.29 10.21 -13.63
CA ASP A 705 -24.94 9.34 -12.66
C ASP A 705 -26.13 8.60 -13.29
N THR A 706 -26.10 7.27 -13.30
CA THR A 706 -27.16 6.45 -13.92
C THR A 706 -27.93 5.62 -12.92
N ARG A 707 -29.18 5.30 -13.28
CA ARG A 707 -30.15 4.60 -12.43
C ARG A 707 -30.86 3.54 -13.27
N SER A 708 -30.92 2.30 -12.77
CA SER A 708 -31.69 1.22 -13.39
C SER A 708 -32.65 0.59 -12.37
N ASN A 709 -33.85 0.25 -12.80
CA ASN A 709 -34.88 -0.35 -11.94
C ASN A 709 -34.70 -1.87 -11.90
N VAL A 710 -34.61 -2.44 -10.71
CA VAL A 710 -34.40 -3.87 -10.45
C VAL A 710 -35.62 -4.39 -9.72
N LYS A 711 -36.36 -5.32 -10.33
CA LYS A 711 -37.52 -5.96 -9.70
C LYS A 711 -37.07 -7.25 -9.02
N LEU A 712 -37.08 -7.26 -7.68
CA LEU A 712 -36.81 -8.45 -6.88
C LEU A 712 -38.13 -9.09 -6.48
N LYS A 713 -38.44 -10.28 -6.99
CA LYS A 713 -39.61 -11.07 -6.56
C LYS A 713 -39.14 -12.12 -5.56
N VAL A 714 -39.60 -12.01 -4.31
CA VAL A 714 -39.34 -12.99 -3.26
C VAL A 714 -40.61 -13.81 -3.03
N MET A 715 -40.47 -15.13 -3.05
CA MET A 715 -41.53 -16.10 -2.85
C MET A 715 -41.59 -16.51 -1.38
N LYS A 716 -42.76 -16.94 -0.91
CA LYS A 716 -42.87 -17.54 0.42
C LYS A 716 -41.96 -18.77 0.54
N ARG A 717 -41.28 -18.91 1.67
CA ARG A 717 -40.45 -20.08 1.92
C ARG A 717 -41.29 -21.36 1.92
N SER A 718 -40.97 -22.29 1.03
CA SER A 718 -41.65 -23.56 0.89
C SER A 718 -41.29 -24.48 2.06
N ARG A 719 -42.28 -25.19 2.59
CA ARG A 719 -42.13 -26.07 3.78
C ARG A 719 -41.38 -27.38 3.48
N ALA A 720 -40.77 -27.50 2.29
CA ALA A 720 -40.14 -28.72 1.77
C ALA A 720 -38.60 -28.74 1.90
N GLY A 721 -37.96 -27.61 2.22
CA GLY A 721 -36.49 -27.51 2.25
C GLY A 721 -35.79 -28.23 3.42
N THR A 722 -36.50 -28.62 4.47
CA THR A 722 -35.89 -29.14 5.71
C THR A 722 -35.58 -30.64 5.66
N ARG A 723 -34.82 -31.11 4.66
CA ARG A 723 -34.35 -32.51 4.63
C ARG A 723 -33.06 -32.76 3.81
N SER A 724 -31.94 -32.16 4.24
CA SER A 724 -30.60 -32.54 3.73
C SER A 724 -29.49 -32.42 4.79
N SER A 725 -29.59 -33.22 5.85
CA SER A 725 -28.44 -33.67 6.65
C SER A 725 -28.87 -34.86 7.52
N TYR A 726 -28.10 -35.95 7.49
CA TYR A 726 -28.29 -37.19 8.27
C TYR A 726 -29.62 -37.92 8.04
N ALA A 727 -29.55 -38.97 7.22
CA ALA A 727 -30.47 -40.10 7.29
C ALA A 727 -29.69 -41.32 7.80
N LEU A 728 -30.22 -41.99 8.82
CA LEU A 728 -29.88 -43.36 9.21
C LEU A 728 -31.15 -44.21 9.14
N GLU A 729 -30.98 -45.53 9.27
CA GLU A 729 -31.72 -46.52 8.50
C GLU A 729 -33.20 -46.78 8.85
N GLU A 730 -33.82 -47.47 7.90
CA GLU A 730 -35.19 -47.98 7.68
C GLU A 730 -36.06 -48.41 8.89
N GLY A 731 -37.40 -48.29 8.70
CA GLY A 731 -38.41 -48.99 9.52
C GLY A 731 -39.85 -48.41 9.43
N PRO A 732 -40.81 -49.05 8.72
CA PRO A 732 -42.17 -48.49 8.54
C PRO A 732 -43.31 -49.33 9.18
N ALA A 733 -44.20 -48.69 9.95
CA ALA A 733 -45.50 -49.26 10.38
C ALA A 733 -46.55 -48.16 10.74
N ALA A 734 -47.82 -48.60 10.88
CA ALA A 734 -49.06 -47.86 11.21
C ALA A 734 -48.96 -46.57 12.06
N ALA A 735 -49.75 -45.50 11.86
CA ALA A 735 -51.21 -45.36 11.63
C ALA A 735 -52.08 -45.52 12.91
N VAL A 736 -53.26 -44.86 12.93
CA VAL A 736 -54.08 -44.50 14.13
C VAL A 736 -53.52 -43.28 14.88
N ALA A 737 -54.30 -42.39 15.51
CA ALA A 737 -55.48 -41.58 15.15
C ALA A 737 -56.10 -41.00 16.45
N GLU A 738 -56.30 -39.68 16.48
CA GLU A 738 -57.21 -38.86 17.31
C GLU A 738 -57.18 -38.87 18.87
N GLU A 739 -57.30 -37.64 19.40
CA GLU A 739 -57.83 -37.17 20.70
C GLU A 739 -57.25 -37.67 22.05
N GLY A 740 -56.84 -36.71 22.91
CA GLY A 740 -56.35 -37.00 24.28
C GLY A 740 -55.76 -35.82 25.08
N ILE A 741 -56.62 -34.86 25.47
CA ILE A 741 -56.70 -34.16 26.79
C ILE A 741 -55.42 -33.68 27.53
N GLU A 742 -55.38 -32.35 27.74
CA GLU A 742 -54.96 -31.53 28.92
C GLU A 742 -53.66 -31.80 29.73
N GLU A 743 -52.85 -30.74 29.86
CA GLU A 743 -51.95 -30.36 30.98
C GLU A 743 -50.74 -31.32 31.25
N GLU A 744 -49.65 -30.95 31.96
CA GLU A 744 -49.31 -29.82 32.85
C GLU A 744 -47.97 -29.13 32.45
N GLU A 745 -47.56 -28.08 33.18
CA GLU A 745 -46.22 -27.45 33.09
C GLU A 745 -45.30 -27.99 34.20
N GLU A 746 -44.10 -28.50 33.86
CA GLU A 746 -42.99 -28.67 34.82
C GLU A 746 -41.67 -28.13 34.23
N GLU A 747 -40.92 -27.39 35.06
CA GLU A 747 -39.56 -26.93 34.78
C GLU A 747 -38.56 -27.91 35.42
N GLU A 748 -37.55 -28.38 34.68
CA GLU A 748 -36.31 -28.90 35.26
C GLU A 748 -35.10 -28.18 34.62
N GLU A 749 -34.04 -27.99 35.42
CA GLU A 749 -32.81 -27.28 35.03
C GLU A 749 -31.79 -28.27 34.41
N GLU A 750 -30.53 -28.24 34.87
CA GLU A 750 -29.38 -29.04 34.41
C GLU A 750 -28.88 -28.79 32.95
N ASP A 751 -27.58 -28.64 32.70
CA ASP A 751 -26.53 -28.22 33.62
C ASP A 751 -25.41 -27.50 32.87
N LEU A 752 -24.63 -26.68 33.58
CA LEU A 752 -23.58 -25.83 33.01
C LEU A 752 -22.28 -26.02 33.78
N ASP A 753 -21.51 -27.04 33.39
CA ASP A 753 -20.26 -27.42 34.06
C ASP A 753 -19.03 -27.38 33.13
N ASP A 754 -17.88 -27.15 33.73
CA ASP A 754 -16.69 -26.56 33.09
C ASP A 754 -15.63 -27.58 32.63
N TYR A 755 -14.54 -27.12 32.02
CA TYR A 755 -13.26 -27.87 32.04
C TYR A 755 -12.03 -26.94 32.01
N GLU A 756 -11.70 -26.43 33.21
CA GLU A 756 -10.38 -26.24 33.85
C GLU A 756 -9.09 -26.22 32.98
N SER A 757 -8.28 -25.16 33.06
CA SER A 757 -7.14 -24.93 33.99
C SER A 757 -5.80 -25.44 33.37
N GLU A 758 -4.58 -25.22 33.88
CA GLU A 758 -3.97 -24.65 35.11
C GLU A 758 -2.60 -24.00 34.67
N TYR A 759 -1.79 -23.24 35.42
CA TYR A 759 -1.30 -23.35 36.81
C TYR A 759 -0.91 -21.97 37.42
N SER A 760 -1.17 -21.84 38.74
CA SER A 760 -0.38 -21.31 39.90
C SER A 760 0.89 -20.42 39.71
N GLU A 761 1.44 -19.69 40.70
CA GLU A 761 1.23 -19.53 42.18
C GLU A 761 1.15 -18.00 42.56
N ASP A 762 0.76 -17.47 43.73
CA ASP A 762 -0.25 -17.78 44.78
C ASP A 762 -0.73 -16.41 45.40
N GLU A 763 -0.76 -15.95 46.68
CA GLU A 763 -0.36 -16.38 48.05
C GLU A 763 -1.08 -15.43 49.08
N GLU A 764 -1.92 -15.97 50.01
CA GLU A 764 -2.49 -15.48 51.33
C GLU A 764 -2.94 -13.98 51.56
N GLU A 765 -3.86 -13.58 52.47
CA GLU A 765 -4.66 -14.24 53.56
C GLU A 765 -6.03 -13.50 53.78
N GLU A 766 -6.93 -14.02 54.64
CA GLU A 766 -8.33 -13.55 54.85
C GLU A 766 -8.57 -12.57 56.05
N GLU A 767 -9.63 -11.74 56.02
CA GLU A 767 -10.89 -11.98 56.78
C GLU A 767 -11.98 -10.87 56.74
N LYS A 768 -13.19 -11.29 56.34
CA LYS A 768 -14.53 -11.03 56.95
C LYS A 768 -14.85 -9.65 57.56
N ASN A 769 -15.81 -8.91 56.97
CA ASN A 769 -17.26 -9.10 57.32
C ASN A 769 -18.31 -8.20 56.59
N ASN A 770 -19.36 -8.87 56.10
CA ASN A 770 -20.80 -8.54 56.14
C ASN A 770 -21.39 -7.11 55.87
N LYS A 771 -22.28 -7.10 54.84
CA LYS A 771 -23.68 -6.54 54.81
C LYS A 771 -23.98 -5.03 54.64
N LYS A 772 -24.84 -4.82 53.61
CA LYS A 772 -26.04 -3.94 53.54
C LYS A 772 -25.92 -2.44 53.90
N GLY A 773 -26.23 -1.58 52.92
CA GLY A 773 -26.64 -0.19 53.20
C GLY A 773 -27.09 0.62 51.97
N LYS A 774 -28.40 0.71 51.72
CA LYS A 774 -28.96 1.71 50.78
C LYS A 774 -29.02 3.07 51.48
N GLY A 775 -28.53 4.12 50.81
CA GLY A 775 -29.25 5.40 50.77
C GLY A 775 -28.66 6.62 51.51
N LYS A 776 -28.13 7.54 50.70
CA LYS A 776 -28.56 8.95 50.62
C LYS A 776 -28.16 9.94 51.74
N VAL A 777 -27.08 10.68 51.47
CA VAL A 777 -26.87 12.15 51.60
C VAL A 777 -27.60 12.93 52.71
N VAL A 778 -26.87 13.72 53.53
CA VAL A 778 -27.01 15.19 53.76
C VAL A 778 -26.24 15.70 55.01
N ASN A 779 -25.40 16.73 54.79
CA ASN A 779 -24.89 17.82 55.67
C ASN A 779 -24.34 17.61 57.11
N GLY A 780 -23.21 18.31 57.35
CA GLY A 780 -22.93 19.13 58.54
C GLY A 780 -22.04 18.52 59.64
N SER A 781 -21.33 19.30 60.49
CA SER A 781 -20.89 20.71 60.41
C SER A 781 -20.09 21.11 61.66
N VAL A 782 -19.02 21.91 61.48
CA VAL A 782 -18.48 22.91 62.47
C VAL A 782 -17.70 22.39 63.71
N ASN A 783 -16.72 23.24 64.12
CA ASN A 783 -15.86 23.23 65.34
C ASN A 783 -14.67 22.24 65.36
N ARG A 784 -13.51 22.58 65.95
CA ARG A 784 -13.16 23.74 66.82
C ARG A 784 -11.66 24.12 66.74
N LYS A 785 -11.36 25.43 66.90
CA LYS A 785 -10.14 26.14 67.42
C LYS A 785 -8.77 25.40 67.42
N GLY A 786 -7.63 26.01 67.10
CA GLY A 786 -7.20 27.41 66.83
C GLY A 786 -5.65 27.44 66.79
N ALA A 787 -4.87 28.52 66.80
CA ALA A 787 -4.97 29.99 66.61
C ALA A 787 -3.49 30.53 66.58
N THR A 788 -3.07 31.82 66.51
CA THR A 788 -3.67 33.17 66.57
C THR A 788 -2.64 34.19 66.00
N GLN A 789 -3.08 35.30 65.38
CA GLN A 789 -2.35 36.59 65.19
C GLN A 789 -1.04 36.62 64.35
N SER A 790 -0.63 37.71 63.68
CA SER A 790 -1.26 39.02 63.38
C SER A 790 -0.46 39.80 62.30
N GLU A 791 -1.16 40.61 61.49
CA GLU A 791 -0.66 41.83 60.77
C GLU A 791 0.47 41.65 59.69
N SER A 792 0.57 42.47 58.63
CA SER A 792 -0.31 43.50 58.02
C SER A 792 0.16 43.82 56.58
N GLU A 793 -0.79 44.16 55.68
CA GLU A 793 -0.65 44.94 54.42
C GLU A 793 0.47 44.63 53.39
N GLY A 794 0.13 44.67 52.09
CA GLY A 794 1.12 44.67 51.00
C GLY A 794 0.54 44.39 49.60
N SER A 795 0.93 45.20 48.60
CA SER A 795 0.54 45.07 47.18
C SER A 795 1.73 45.24 46.23
N GLY A 796 1.69 44.62 45.04
CA GLY A 796 2.69 44.67 43.97
C GLY A 796 2.81 43.27 43.33
N GLU A 797 2.67 43.07 42.01
CA GLU A 797 3.45 43.61 40.87
C GLU A 797 4.87 43.01 40.78
N ASP A 798 5.00 41.92 40.01
CA ASP A 798 5.68 41.89 38.69
C ASP A 798 5.13 40.72 37.84
#